data_AF-A0A432S6N9-F1
#
_entry.id   AF-A0A432S6N9-F1
#
_cell.length_a   1.000
_cell.length_b   1.000
_cell.length_c   1.000
_cell.angle_alpha   90.00
_cell.angle_beta   90.00
_cell.angle_gamma   90.00
#
_symmetry.space_group_name_H-M   'P 1'
#
loop_
_entity.id
_entity.type
_entity.pdbx_description
1 polymer ?
#
loop_
_entity_poly.entity_id
_entity_poly.type
_entity_poly.pdbx_seq_one_letter_code
_entity_poly.pdbx_strand_id
1 'polypeptide(L)'
;MCGIIGYIGKRNVVPVLMYGLQRLEYRGYDSAGIAILDGNEIKVEKKVGKIKDLQEHLWGKDLKGEIGIGHCYHPDSLILLANGSIKKIKDLPHEVEVLAYDFKEGKFKGKKAKVYKHLAKNLLHIKTSSTDMKITPYHKVYVFDTDLGKVVEKMALELKEGDLLILAEKIDIQGKSKELKSIDYRVYYEPDDEGWELLREALHKNGKSLSKSVMGHLKRRDRNPSSETLTVLEIEINEHFKPISTYRNYIEFPEKTNPKLMRFLGYFLGDGSIDKRGIKFKDAKREILEEYKNLIEEIFKVKVKLHTENNHYVLRVNSIYLLNWMKLNFPEIVFDKTIPDWLGTLPDEEVFAFIGGLYDAEGSISIVSKQLFLGVSDEFIVRKIQMLMLRAGIVASLHFDSNMNKRKKQFVRVQISNKKFLERFKKYISPYISSYKKGILDWTLEQKKGVSITHIKFPFTKEKIYKDFGIKLFRSNKDKDKIPLISSLEKINNIDFIEKLKFYLNLPIEFQKIQRIELFDYNNVVYDLEVEDLNNLVNNGILAKNSRWATHGAVCEENAHPHISQNKKFAVVHNGIVENYLELKRELEKKGYKFLSETDTEVIAHLFEDLYDGDLLSTALKVAKKLEGAYAVGVISSEEPDKLVAIKKGSPLVIGLGKGENFIASDIPAVLEYTNKFITLDDGEIAVLTRDNVKVFDLNGNEIKKDILNVNWNITLAEKGGYKHFMEKEINEQPKTINDTIAGYLSNEHEELFNILTNTDRLYIIACGTSFNAGLVGKFWLEKFARIPVEVDYASEYRYRDKIITDKTTILGISQSGETADTRFALLDAKKEGAKTVALVNVIGSSLSRESDYVLYTYCGPEIGVAATKTFTAQLVVLFLLSIQLGLRKGVISEEEYKKYIDELYKIPKKVENILKKSNYIKELAYQYMNASDFLFLGRNINYPIALEGALKLKEISYIHAEGYPAGEMKHGPIALIDEKMPVVCIAPKDKFHEKMFSNIQEVKARKGKVISVITEGDKDIQKLSDSSITIPETVSELNPLLTVIPLQLLAYHIATLLGKDVDQPRNLAKTVTVE
;
A
#
# COMPACT_ATOMS: atom_id res chain seq x y z
N MET A 1 3.97 10.26 -7.60
CA MET A 1 5.18 10.26 -8.44
C MET A 1 4.73 10.27 -9.90
N CYS A 2 5.61 10.71 -10.79
CA CYS A 2 5.23 11.11 -12.14
C CYS A 2 5.97 10.25 -13.19
N GLY A 3 5.50 10.28 -14.44
CA GLY A 3 6.15 9.63 -15.58
C GLY A 3 6.69 10.64 -16.60
N ILE A 4 7.80 10.31 -17.27
CA ILE A 4 8.31 11.00 -18.48
C ILE A 4 8.57 9.97 -19.58
N ILE A 5 8.26 10.34 -20.82
CA ILE A 5 8.72 9.68 -22.05
C ILE A 5 9.15 10.73 -23.08
N GLY A 6 10.05 10.38 -23.99
CA GLY A 6 10.40 11.13 -25.18
C GLY A 6 11.06 10.26 -26.25
N TYR A 7 11.03 10.73 -27.50
CA TYR A 7 11.44 10.00 -28.70
C TYR A 7 11.98 10.96 -29.76
N ILE A 8 12.94 10.48 -30.55
CA ILE A 8 13.41 11.06 -31.81
C ILE A 8 13.75 9.91 -32.79
N GLY A 9 13.33 9.96 -34.06
CA GLY A 9 13.61 8.85 -34.98
C GLY A 9 13.03 8.97 -36.39
N LYS A 10 12.39 7.89 -36.85
CA LYS A 10 11.75 7.75 -38.18
C LYS A 10 10.32 7.21 -38.14
N ARG A 11 9.84 6.76 -36.96
CA ARG A 11 8.43 6.38 -36.78
C ARG A 11 7.60 7.63 -36.52
N ASN A 12 6.29 7.54 -36.76
CA ASN A 12 5.39 8.51 -36.15
C ASN A 12 5.52 8.40 -34.63
N VAL A 13 5.79 9.51 -33.97
CA VAL A 13 6.08 9.62 -32.54
C VAL A 13 4.84 9.38 -31.67
N VAL A 14 3.63 9.64 -32.17
CA VAL A 14 2.40 9.59 -31.36
C VAL A 14 2.16 8.20 -30.73
N PRO A 15 2.17 7.07 -31.47
CA PRO A 15 2.08 5.74 -30.86
C PRO A 15 3.19 5.44 -29.85
N VAL A 16 4.42 5.89 -30.12
CA VAL A 16 5.60 5.63 -29.28
C VAL A 16 5.45 6.30 -27.91
N LEU A 17 5.05 7.57 -27.87
CA LEU A 17 4.82 8.28 -26.61
C LEU A 17 3.63 7.70 -25.86
N MET A 18 2.53 7.41 -26.55
CA MET A 18 1.34 6.83 -25.91
C MET A 18 1.64 5.49 -25.26
N TYR A 19 2.43 4.65 -25.91
CA TYR A 19 2.89 3.38 -25.35
C TYR A 19 3.77 3.58 -24.11
N GLY A 20 4.79 4.45 -24.21
CA GLY A 20 5.68 4.71 -23.09
C GLY A 20 4.97 5.31 -21.87
N LEU A 21 3.92 6.12 -22.10
CA LEU A 21 3.03 6.60 -21.04
C LEU A 21 2.22 5.48 -20.39
N GLN A 22 1.58 4.60 -21.19
CA GLN A 22 0.84 3.43 -20.66
C GLN A 22 1.74 2.54 -19.80
N ARG A 23 3.01 2.39 -20.18
CA ARG A 23 4.00 1.61 -19.42
C ARG A 23 4.40 2.24 -18.09
N LEU A 24 4.11 3.52 -17.86
CA LEU A 24 4.38 4.24 -16.59
C LEU A 24 3.15 4.34 -15.67
N GLU A 25 1.99 3.76 -16.07
CA GLU A 25 0.72 3.84 -15.31
C GLU A 25 0.81 3.40 -13.85
N TYR A 26 1.68 2.45 -13.53
CA TYR A 26 1.89 1.94 -12.16
C TYR A 26 2.42 3.00 -11.18
N ARG A 27 2.87 4.16 -11.66
CA ARG A 27 3.33 5.30 -10.85
C ARG A 27 2.19 6.26 -10.45
N GLY A 28 0.99 6.10 -11.03
CA GLY A 28 -0.22 6.89 -10.78
C GLY A 28 -0.43 8.04 -11.77
N TYR A 29 -1.70 8.39 -12.04
CA TYR A 29 -2.07 9.45 -12.97
C TYR A 29 -3.48 10.03 -12.72
N ASP A 30 -3.63 11.33 -13.00
CA ASP A 30 -4.88 12.07 -13.10
C ASP A 30 -4.94 12.96 -14.37
N SER A 31 -3.82 13.13 -15.08
CA SER A 31 -3.73 13.76 -16.42
C SER A 31 -2.56 13.17 -17.21
N ALA A 32 -2.58 13.31 -18.54
CA ALA A 32 -1.52 12.89 -19.44
C ALA A 32 -1.39 13.83 -20.63
N GLY A 33 -0.24 13.85 -21.30
CA GLY A 33 -0.10 14.62 -22.54
C GLY A 33 1.15 14.32 -23.33
N ILE A 34 1.16 14.77 -24.59
CA ILE A 34 2.26 14.66 -25.54
C ILE A 34 2.53 15.98 -26.27
N ALA A 35 3.77 16.19 -26.69
CA ALA A 35 4.19 17.23 -27.62
C ALA A 35 4.99 16.57 -28.72
N ILE A 36 4.76 17.00 -29.96
CA ILE A 36 5.35 16.43 -31.16
C ILE A 36 5.81 17.56 -32.07
N LEU A 37 6.88 17.35 -32.82
CA LEU A 37 7.25 18.26 -33.92
C LEU A 37 6.68 17.70 -35.23
N ASP A 38 5.82 18.49 -35.88
CA ASP A 38 5.17 18.18 -37.15
C ASP A 38 5.66 19.22 -38.18
N GLY A 39 6.58 18.80 -39.05
CA GLY A 39 7.36 19.73 -39.89
C GLY A 39 8.22 20.67 -39.04
N ASN A 40 7.96 21.98 -39.12
CA ASN A 40 8.65 23.01 -38.35
C ASN A 40 7.81 23.54 -37.16
N GLU A 41 6.67 22.90 -36.85
CA GLU A 41 5.77 23.36 -35.79
C GLU A 41 5.66 22.33 -34.66
N ILE A 42 5.77 22.79 -33.41
CA ILE A 42 5.49 21.95 -32.24
C ILE A 42 3.98 21.94 -31.98
N LYS A 43 3.36 20.77 -32.15
CA LYS A 43 1.97 20.50 -31.78
C LYS A 43 1.92 19.84 -30.41
N VAL A 44 1.08 20.35 -29.51
CA VAL A 44 0.95 19.84 -28.15
C VAL A 44 -0.49 19.41 -27.89
N GLU A 45 -0.66 18.17 -27.45
CA GLU A 45 -1.94 17.48 -27.32
C GLU A 45 -1.99 16.80 -25.97
N LYS A 46 -2.93 17.19 -25.12
CA LYS A 46 -2.99 16.69 -23.74
C LYS A 46 -4.40 16.27 -23.39
N LYS A 47 -4.53 15.51 -22.31
CA LYS A 47 -5.83 15.15 -21.77
C LYS A 47 -5.84 14.97 -20.26
N VAL A 48 -7.06 15.07 -19.80
CA VAL A 48 -7.47 15.23 -18.43
C VAL A 48 -8.08 13.90 -18.01
N GLY A 49 -7.48 13.16 -17.08
CA GLY A 49 -7.89 11.81 -16.69
C GLY A 49 -6.90 10.71 -17.07
N LYS A 50 -7.42 9.59 -17.56
CA LYS A 50 -6.63 8.38 -17.84
C LYS A 50 -5.81 8.53 -19.12
N ILE A 51 -4.76 7.72 -19.24
CA ILE A 51 -3.96 7.65 -20.48
C ILE A 51 -4.83 7.15 -21.66
N LYS A 52 -5.84 6.33 -21.37
CA LYS A 52 -6.93 5.97 -22.32
C LYS A 52 -7.71 7.19 -22.82
N ASP A 53 -7.99 8.19 -21.97
CA ASP A 53 -8.73 9.40 -22.36
C ASP A 53 -7.90 10.24 -23.34
N LEU A 54 -6.57 10.30 -23.16
CA LEU A 54 -5.64 10.90 -24.12
C LEU A 54 -5.59 10.08 -25.43
N GLN A 55 -5.54 8.76 -25.34
CA GLN A 55 -5.56 7.88 -26.52
C GLN A 55 -6.83 8.09 -27.37
N GLU A 56 -7.99 8.23 -26.71
CA GLU A 56 -9.27 8.51 -27.37
C GLU A 56 -9.32 9.92 -27.98
N HIS A 57 -8.72 10.94 -27.33
CA HIS A 57 -8.63 12.30 -27.86
C HIS A 57 -7.71 12.42 -29.11
N LEU A 58 -6.76 11.49 -29.27
CA LEU A 58 -5.87 11.43 -30.42
C LEU A 58 -6.48 10.67 -31.62
N TRP A 59 -7.59 9.94 -31.44
CA TRP A 59 -8.22 9.20 -32.53
C TRP A 59 -8.77 10.15 -33.61
N GLY A 60 -8.35 9.93 -34.86
CA GLY A 60 -8.80 10.72 -36.01
C GLY A 60 -8.07 12.05 -36.24
N LYS A 61 -7.11 12.42 -35.37
CA LYS A 61 -6.24 13.58 -35.62
C LYS A 61 -5.08 13.19 -36.55
N ASP A 62 -4.84 13.99 -37.60
CA ASP A 62 -3.67 13.80 -38.46
C ASP A 62 -2.43 14.47 -37.83
N LEU A 63 -1.80 13.73 -36.93
CA LEU A 63 -0.60 14.13 -36.19
C LEU A 63 0.57 13.29 -36.68
N LYS A 64 1.54 13.92 -37.36
CA LYS A 64 2.71 13.24 -37.93
C LYS A 64 3.98 13.94 -37.44
N GLY A 65 4.75 13.26 -36.61
CA GLY A 65 6.04 13.80 -36.16
C GLY A 65 7.07 12.70 -35.96
N GLU A 66 8.35 13.06 -36.06
CA GLU A 66 9.47 12.14 -35.85
C GLU A 66 10.18 12.37 -34.52
N ILE A 67 9.78 13.39 -33.74
CA ILE A 67 10.34 13.76 -32.42
C ILE A 67 9.22 14.26 -31.48
N GLY A 68 9.30 13.96 -30.19
CA GLY A 68 8.28 14.32 -29.19
C GLY A 68 8.54 13.85 -27.75
N ILE A 69 7.68 14.26 -26.79
CA ILE A 69 7.78 14.06 -25.32
C ILE A 69 6.40 13.96 -24.62
N GLY A 70 6.26 13.36 -23.42
CA GLY A 70 4.99 13.25 -22.65
C GLY A 70 5.08 12.91 -21.13
N HIS A 71 3.99 13.01 -20.33
CA HIS A 71 3.99 12.97 -18.81
C HIS A 71 2.66 12.57 -18.05
N CYS A 72 2.65 12.32 -16.68
CA CYS A 72 1.46 12.08 -15.77
C CYS A 72 1.66 12.30 -14.19
N TYR A 73 0.64 12.45 -13.27
CA TYR A 73 0.73 12.85 -11.78
C TYR A 73 -0.50 12.49 -10.83
N HIS A 74 -0.48 12.49 -9.44
CA HIS A 74 -1.67 12.22 -8.47
C HIS A 74 -1.63 12.68 -6.93
N PRO A 75 -2.66 13.34 -6.23
CA PRO A 75 -3.43 12.83 -5.00
C PRO A 75 -4.91 13.38 -4.72
N ASP A 76 -5.59 13.15 -3.55
CA ASP A 76 -7.11 13.12 -3.41
C ASP A 76 -7.81 13.51 -2.02
N SER A 77 -9.15 13.76 -1.94
CA SER A 77 -9.97 14.25 -0.76
C SER A 77 -11.35 13.54 -0.52
N LEU A 78 -12.05 13.69 0.64
CA LEU A 78 -13.35 13.02 0.96
C LEU A 78 -14.62 13.92 0.92
N ILE A 79 -15.72 13.38 0.34
CA ILE A 79 -17.00 14.05 0.09
C ILE A 79 -18.18 13.23 0.68
N LEU A 80 -19.17 13.94 1.26
CA LEU A 80 -20.42 13.35 1.73
C LEU A 80 -21.53 13.42 0.67
N LEU A 81 -22.09 12.26 0.32
CA LEU A 81 -23.18 12.15 -0.64
C LEU A 81 -24.56 12.33 0.03
N ALA A 82 -25.57 12.69 -0.75
CA ALA A 82 -26.93 12.97 -0.26
C ALA A 82 -27.59 11.74 0.41
N ASN A 83 -27.23 10.54 -0.04
CA ASN A 83 -27.65 9.27 0.58
C ASN A 83 -26.87 8.90 1.86
N GLY A 84 -25.94 9.77 2.30
CA GLY A 84 -25.08 9.57 3.47
C GLY A 84 -23.80 8.80 3.23
N SER A 85 -23.59 8.19 2.05
CA SER A 85 -22.32 7.53 1.73
C SER A 85 -21.15 8.53 1.64
N ILE A 86 -19.94 8.06 1.98
CA ILE A 86 -18.73 8.90 2.04
C ILE A 86 -17.71 8.33 1.07
N LYS A 87 -17.34 9.11 0.05
CA LYS A 87 -16.45 8.71 -1.04
C LYS A 87 -15.30 9.68 -1.21
N LYS A 88 -14.21 9.25 -1.85
CA LYS A 88 -13.19 10.20 -2.29
C LYS A 88 -13.67 10.94 -3.54
N ILE A 89 -13.23 12.19 -3.72
CA ILE A 89 -13.72 13.07 -4.77
C ILE A 89 -13.36 12.55 -6.17
N LYS A 90 -12.21 11.90 -6.35
CA LYS A 90 -11.85 11.23 -7.62
C LYS A 90 -12.69 9.99 -7.94
N ASP A 91 -13.23 9.33 -6.91
CA ASP A 91 -14.02 8.09 -7.02
C ASP A 91 -15.52 8.38 -7.28
N LEU A 92 -15.86 9.66 -7.48
CA LEU A 92 -17.20 10.11 -7.83
C LEU A 92 -17.47 9.99 -9.34
N PRO A 93 -18.66 9.52 -9.75
CA PRO A 93 -19.09 9.60 -11.14
C PRO A 93 -19.33 11.05 -11.57
N HIS A 94 -19.29 11.31 -12.89
CA HIS A 94 -19.47 12.65 -13.46
C HIS A 94 -20.73 13.39 -12.95
N GLU A 95 -21.85 12.68 -12.77
CA GLU A 95 -23.02 13.20 -12.07
C GLU A 95 -23.26 12.39 -10.79
N VAL A 96 -23.43 13.10 -9.67
CA VAL A 96 -23.62 12.50 -8.34
C VAL A 96 -24.53 13.39 -7.50
N GLU A 97 -25.22 12.84 -6.50
CA GLU A 97 -25.99 13.66 -5.54
C GLU A 97 -25.21 13.86 -4.25
N VAL A 98 -24.86 15.11 -3.92
CA VAL A 98 -24.11 15.49 -2.71
C VAL A 98 -25.01 16.14 -1.67
N LEU A 99 -24.56 16.15 -0.41
CA LEU A 99 -25.26 16.87 0.65
C LEU A 99 -24.83 18.34 0.68
N ALA A 100 -25.80 19.24 0.48
CA ALA A 100 -25.63 20.68 0.45
C ALA A 100 -26.44 21.37 1.56
N TYR A 101 -26.03 22.55 2.01
CA TYR A 101 -26.71 23.34 3.03
C TYR A 101 -27.47 24.53 2.44
N ASP A 102 -28.75 24.65 2.76
CA ASP A 102 -29.60 25.77 2.38
C ASP A 102 -29.53 26.88 3.45
N PHE A 103 -28.78 27.95 3.16
CA PHE A 103 -28.64 29.09 4.07
C PHE A 103 -29.93 29.89 4.29
N LYS A 104 -30.97 29.74 3.44
CA LYS A 104 -32.25 30.42 3.60
C LYS A 104 -33.19 29.62 4.51
N GLU A 105 -33.28 28.31 4.28
CA GLU A 105 -34.15 27.42 5.07
C GLU A 105 -33.48 26.88 6.35
N GLY A 106 -32.16 26.99 6.47
CA GLY A 106 -31.39 26.52 7.62
C GLY A 106 -31.27 24.99 7.71
N LYS A 107 -31.27 24.28 6.57
CA LYS A 107 -31.35 22.81 6.51
C LYS A 107 -30.44 22.22 5.44
N PHE A 108 -30.03 20.96 5.62
CA PHE A 108 -29.35 20.19 4.58
C PHE A 108 -30.35 19.61 3.57
N LYS A 109 -29.94 19.53 2.30
CA LYS A 109 -30.70 18.98 1.17
C LYS A 109 -29.77 18.17 0.27
N GLY A 110 -30.30 17.11 -0.34
CA GLY A 110 -29.66 16.48 -1.48
C GLY A 110 -29.69 17.40 -2.70
N LYS A 111 -28.56 17.52 -3.39
CA LYS A 111 -28.45 18.26 -4.65
C LYS A 111 -27.57 17.51 -5.63
N LYS A 112 -27.98 17.50 -6.90
CA LYS A 112 -27.14 17.03 -7.99
C LYS A 112 -25.90 17.90 -8.06
N ALA A 113 -24.78 17.26 -8.35
CA ALA A 113 -23.50 17.87 -8.56
C ALA A 113 -22.82 17.25 -9.77
N LYS A 114 -22.13 18.10 -10.53
CA LYS A 114 -21.25 17.67 -11.62
C LYS A 114 -19.81 17.69 -11.14
N VAL A 115 -19.10 16.60 -11.36
CA VAL A 115 -17.68 16.46 -11.00
C VAL A 115 -16.84 17.00 -12.14
N TYR A 116 -16.03 17.99 -11.82
CA TYR A 116 -15.00 18.53 -12.70
C TYR A 116 -13.63 18.14 -12.14
N LYS A 117 -12.59 18.20 -12.97
CA LYS A 117 -11.21 17.97 -12.56
C LYS A 117 -10.42 19.22 -12.90
N HIS A 118 -9.79 19.83 -11.89
CA HIS A 118 -8.96 21.02 -12.05
C HIS A 118 -7.60 20.95 -11.28
N LEU A 119 -6.44 20.90 -11.95
CA LEU A 119 -5.08 20.99 -11.43
C LEU A 119 -4.86 22.33 -10.71
N ALA A 120 -3.89 22.31 -9.81
CA ALA A 120 -3.46 23.45 -9.05
C ALA A 120 -2.00 23.23 -8.68
N LYS A 121 -1.18 24.29 -8.72
CA LYS A 121 0.24 24.15 -8.37
C LYS A 121 0.48 24.31 -6.91
N ASN A 122 -0.30 25.17 -6.27
CA ASN A 122 -0.28 25.38 -4.85
C ASN A 122 -1.64 24.96 -4.27
N LEU A 123 -1.64 24.32 -3.11
CA LEU A 123 -2.83 24.23 -2.26
C LEU A 123 -2.59 24.93 -0.93
N LEU A 124 -3.65 25.51 -0.41
CA LEU A 124 -3.74 25.93 0.98
C LEU A 124 -4.25 24.75 1.81
N HIS A 125 -3.44 24.27 2.74
CA HIS A 125 -3.89 23.43 3.84
C HIS A 125 -4.47 24.33 4.92
N ILE A 126 -5.80 24.39 4.99
CA ILE A 126 -6.52 25.18 5.98
C ILE A 126 -6.93 24.24 7.11
N LYS A 127 -6.47 24.53 8.33
CA LYS A 127 -6.71 23.71 9.52
C LYS A 127 -7.57 24.44 10.54
N THR A 128 -8.63 23.80 11.00
CA THR A 128 -9.46 24.25 12.13
C THR A 128 -9.15 23.42 13.39
N SER A 129 -9.82 23.73 14.50
CA SER A 129 -9.71 22.95 15.74
C SER A 129 -10.24 21.51 15.63
N SER A 130 -10.98 21.17 14.57
CA SER A 130 -11.56 19.83 14.42
C SER A 130 -11.19 19.10 13.14
N THR A 131 -10.94 19.80 12.03
CA THR A 131 -10.70 19.16 10.74
C THR A 131 -9.81 20.07 9.88
N ASP A 132 -9.56 19.64 8.65
CA ASP A 132 -8.70 20.32 7.70
C ASP A 132 -9.17 20.06 6.27
N MET A 133 -8.88 21.01 5.39
CA MET A 133 -9.08 20.86 3.95
C MET A 133 -7.85 21.34 3.19
N LYS A 134 -7.59 20.71 2.05
CA LYS A 134 -6.59 21.14 1.08
C LYS A 134 -7.35 21.68 -0.13
N ILE A 135 -7.11 22.94 -0.48
CA ILE A 135 -7.94 23.69 -1.42
C ILE A 135 -7.09 24.64 -2.27
N THR A 136 -7.51 24.99 -3.47
CA THR A 136 -6.75 25.93 -4.31
C THR A 136 -6.85 27.35 -3.76
N PRO A 137 -5.81 28.20 -3.87
CA PRO A 137 -5.82 29.57 -3.35
C PRO A 137 -7.00 30.42 -3.83
N TYR A 138 -7.46 30.19 -5.07
CA TYR A 138 -8.54 30.94 -5.70
C TYR A 138 -9.94 30.37 -5.44
N HIS A 139 -10.03 29.19 -4.81
CA HIS A 139 -11.31 28.58 -4.47
C HIS A 139 -12.05 29.45 -3.47
N LYS A 140 -13.35 29.69 -3.72
CA LYS A 140 -14.18 30.47 -2.79
C LYS A 140 -14.66 29.59 -1.64
N VAL A 141 -14.60 30.09 -0.42
CA VAL A 141 -15.19 29.44 0.76
C VAL A 141 -16.24 30.33 1.40
N TYR A 142 -17.18 29.71 2.10
CA TYR A 142 -18.11 30.44 2.96
C TYR A 142 -17.47 30.72 4.31
N VAL A 143 -17.49 31.99 4.69
CA VAL A 143 -16.93 32.49 5.95
C VAL A 143 -18.00 33.33 6.64
N PHE A 144 -18.10 33.27 7.96
CA PHE A 144 -18.98 34.18 8.69
C PHE A 144 -18.26 35.51 8.95
N ASP A 145 -18.79 36.61 8.40
CA ASP A 145 -18.30 37.95 8.68
C ASP A 145 -18.96 38.47 9.96
N THR A 146 -18.15 38.71 10.99
CA THR A 146 -18.64 39.07 12.32
C THR A 146 -19.13 40.51 12.43
N ASP A 147 -18.69 41.40 11.54
CA ASP A 147 -18.99 42.83 11.57
C ASP A 147 -20.25 43.12 10.74
N LEU A 148 -20.35 42.49 9.57
CA LEU A 148 -21.55 42.47 8.72
C LEU A 148 -22.66 41.57 9.30
N GLY A 149 -22.32 40.62 10.17
CA GLY A 149 -23.27 39.73 10.84
C GLY A 149 -23.94 38.71 9.91
N LYS A 150 -23.27 38.32 8.82
CA LYS A 150 -23.79 37.44 7.77
C LYS A 150 -22.70 36.53 7.21
N VAL A 151 -23.12 35.46 6.55
CA VAL A 151 -22.22 34.65 5.72
C VAL A 151 -21.80 35.45 4.49
N VAL A 152 -20.51 35.42 4.18
CA VAL A 152 -19.89 36.02 2.99
C VAL A 152 -19.06 34.97 2.25
N GLU A 153 -18.70 35.28 1.01
CA GLU A 153 -17.72 34.53 0.24
C GLU A 153 -16.36 35.22 0.36
N LYS A 154 -15.30 34.45 0.62
CA LYS A 154 -13.90 34.89 0.47
C LYS A 154 -13.17 33.90 -0.43
N MET A 155 -12.14 34.33 -1.16
CA MET A 155 -11.18 33.39 -1.75
C MET A 155 -10.34 32.74 -0.64
N ALA A 156 -9.88 31.52 -0.85
CA ALA A 156 -9.08 30.79 0.15
C ALA A 156 -7.78 31.55 0.50
N LEU A 157 -7.17 32.26 -0.45
CA LEU A 157 -6.00 33.13 -0.24
C LEU A 157 -6.27 34.38 0.61
N GLU A 158 -7.53 34.81 0.72
CA GLU A 158 -7.94 35.98 1.52
C GLU A 158 -8.20 35.60 2.99
N LEU A 159 -8.25 34.31 3.29
CA LEU A 159 -8.46 33.79 4.63
C LEU A 159 -7.28 34.11 5.55
N LYS A 160 -7.60 34.39 6.80
CA LYS A 160 -6.61 34.66 7.85
C LYS A 160 -6.86 33.76 9.05
N GLU A 161 -5.84 33.49 9.84
CA GLU A 161 -6.03 32.84 11.13
C GLU A 161 -7.02 33.64 11.98
N GLY A 162 -8.01 32.94 12.56
CA GLY A 162 -9.13 33.55 13.26
C GLY A 162 -10.40 33.79 12.43
N ASP A 163 -10.36 33.73 11.09
CA ASP A 163 -11.59 33.71 10.26
C ASP A 163 -12.49 32.52 10.60
N LEU A 164 -13.80 32.70 10.46
CA LEU A 164 -14.81 31.71 10.88
C LEU A 164 -15.31 30.86 9.71
N LEU A 165 -14.73 29.69 9.53
CA LEU A 165 -15.26 28.68 8.61
C LEU A 165 -16.54 28.05 9.18
N ILE A 166 -17.42 27.64 8.27
CA ILE A 166 -18.69 27.00 8.58
C ILE A 166 -18.55 25.49 8.43
N LEU A 167 -18.86 24.75 9.49
CA LEU A 167 -18.84 23.29 9.52
C LEU A 167 -20.27 22.76 9.65
N ALA A 168 -20.52 21.57 9.11
CA ALA A 168 -21.70 20.81 9.47
C ALA A 168 -21.61 20.39 10.95
N GLU A 169 -22.62 20.70 11.77
CA GLU A 169 -22.72 20.19 13.14
C GLU A 169 -23.60 18.95 13.21
N LYS A 170 -24.76 18.99 12.55
CA LYS A 170 -25.74 17.90 12.47
C LYS A 170 -26.21 17.69 11.04
N ILE A 171 -26.23 16.44 10.59
CA ILE A 171 -26.84 16.06 9.30
C ILE A 171 -27.96 15.05 9.55
N ASP A 172 -29.01 15.10 8.75
CA ASP A 172 -30.16 14.20 8.83
C ASP A 172 -30.22 13.39 7.53
N ILE A 173 -30.03 12.07 7.60
CA ILE A 173 -30.00 11.15 6.47
C ILE A 173 -31.09 10.09 6.65
N GLN A 174 -31.99 9.95 5.68
CA GLN A 174 -32.96 8.85 5.65
C GLN A 174 -32.29 7.58 5.15
N GLY A 175 -31.72 6.82 6.08
CA GLY A 175 -31.07 5.55 5.79
C GLY A 175 -32.02 4.36 5.66
N LYS A 176 -31.57 3.31 4.98
CA LYS A 176 -32.30 2.04 4.83
C LYS A 176 -31.38 0.87 5.17
N SER A 177 -31.86 -0.07 5.98
CA SER A 177 -31.14 -1.29 6.33
C SER A 177 -30.80 -2.10 5.06
N LYS A 178 -29.58 -2.61 5.00
CA LYS A 178 -29.05 -3.36 3.85
C LYS A 178 -29.54 -4.81 3.92
N GLU A 179 -30.14 -5.30 2.82
CA GLU A 179 -30.48 -6.72 2.65
C GLU A 179 -29.20 -7.57 2.59
N LEU A 180 -29.19 -8.72 3.26
CA LEU A 180 -28.05 -9.60 3.43
C LEU A 180 -28.31 -10.94 2.74
N LYS A 181 -27.29 -11.43 2.03
CA LYS A 181 -27.32 -12.72 1.34
C LYS A 181 -27.25 -13.84 2.37
N SER A 182 -28.17 -14.78 2.29
CA SER A 182 -28.04 -16.07 2.97
C SER A 182 -26.87 -16.87 2.40
N ILE A 183 -26.41 -17.86 3.18
CA ILE A 183 -25.56 -18.94 2.70
C ILE A 183 -26.26 -20.26 2.99
N ASP A 184 -26.02 -21.28 2.17
CA ASP A 184 -26.42 -22.64 2.52
C ASP A 184 -25.56 -23.15 3.69
N TYR A 185 -26.18 -23.83 4.65
CA TYR A 185 -25.51 -24.38 5.82
C TYR A 185 -26.12 -25.73 6.21
N ARG A 186 -25.26 -26.65 6.63
CA ARG A 186 -25.62 -28.06 6.82
C ARG A 186 -26.44 -28.27 8.09
N VAL A 187 -27.77 -28.22 7.96
CA VAL A 187 -28.73 -28.66 9.01
C VAL A 187 -28.67 -30.18 9.15
N TYR A 188 -28.92 -30.69 10.37
CA TYR A 188 -29.01 -32.12 10.66
C TYR A 188 -30.36 -32.44 11.31
N TYR A 189 -30.91 -33.61 11.01
CA TYR A 189 -32.27 -34.01 11.40
C TYR A 189 -32.25 -35.30 12.20
N GLU A 190 -33.03 -35.35 13.28
CA GLU A 190 -33.35 -36.56 14.02
C GLU A 190 -34.46 -37.27 13.28
N PRO A 191 -34.23 -38.48 12.76
CA PRO A 191 -35.29 -39.33 12.27
C PRO A 191 -35.98 -39.97 13.49
N ASP A 192 -37.31 -39.98 13.52
CA ASP A 192 -38.04 -40.96 14.32
C ASP A 192 -37.92 -42.37 13.69
N ASP A 193 -38.60 -43.37 14.23
CA ASP A 193 -38.45 -44.75 13.74
C ASP A 193 -38.88 -44.90 12.26
N GLU A 194 -39.87 -44.14 11.82
CA GLU A 194 -40.37 -44.12 10.43
C GLU A 194 -39.42 -43.33 9.51
N GLY A 195 -38.86 -42.21 9.99
CA GLY A 195 -37.74 -41.52 9.33
C GLY A 195 -36.49 -42.39 9.17
N TRP A 196 -36.21 -43.29 10.12
CA TRP A 196 -35.14 -44.28 10.00
C TRP A 196 -35.47 -45.44 9.05
N GLU A 197 -36.75 -45.77 8.86
CA GLU A 197 -37.24 -46.72 7.84
C GLU A 197 -36.95 -46.14 6.44
N LEU A 198 -37.39 -44.91 6.18
CA LEU A 198 -37.17 -44.16 4.94
C LEU A 198 -35.67 -44.04 4.60
N LEU A 199 -34.83 -43.72 5.61
CA LEU A 199 -33.37 -43.72 5.44
C LEU A 199 -32.82 -45.09 5.04
N ARG A 200 -33.34 -46.19 5.61
CA ARG A 200 -32.84 -47.55 5.33
C ARG A 200 -33.12 -47.93 3.88
N GLU A 201 -34.33 -47.65 3.38
CA GLU A 201 -34.72 -47.89 2.00
C GLU A 201 -33.91 -47.04 1.02
N ALA A 202 -33.80 -45.73 1.27
CA ALA A 202 -33.04 -44.83 0.43
C ALA A 202 -31.53 -45.16 0.44
N LEU A 203 -30.96 -45.61 1.56
CA LEU A 203 -29.58 -46.11 1.63
C LEU A 203 -29.35 -47.39 0.82
N HIS A 204 -30.40 -48.19 0.59
CA HIS A 204 -30.33 -49.35 -0.30
C HIS A 204 -30.40 -48.93 -1.78
N LYS A 205 -31.30 -48.00 -2.11
CA LYS A 205 -31.53 -47.49 -3.47
C LYS A 205 -30.38 -46.59 -3.96
N ASN A 206 -30.07 -45.53 -3.21
CA ASN A 206 -29.22 -44.39 -3.60
C ASN A 206 -27.92 -44.27 -2.78
N GLY A 207 -27.76 -45.06 -1.70
CA GLY A 207 -26.64 -44.92 -0.74
C GLY A 207 -25.23 -45.11 -1.31
N LYS A 208 -25.07 -45.61 -2.56
CA LYS A 208 -23.78 -45.64 -3.27
C LYS A 208 -23.20 -44.25 -3.55
N SER A 209 -24.05 -43.23 -3.62
CA SER A 209 -23.66 -41.81 -3.82
C SER A 209 -23.11 -41.15 -2.55
N LEU A 210 -23.24 -41.80 -1.38
CA LEU A 210 -22.67 -41.33 -0.12
C LEU A 210 -21.28 -41.96 0.13
N SER A 211 -20.44 -41.27 0.91
CA SER A 211 -19.16 -41.84 1.33
C SER A 211 -19.38 -43.06 2.23
N LYS A 212 -18.50 -44.07 2.11
CA LYS A 212 -18.56 -45.33 2.90
C LYS A 212 -18.65 -45.08 4.40
N SER A 213 -18.02 -44.02 4.91
CA SER A 213 -18.12 -43.60 6.31
C SER A 213 -19.54 -43.11 6.66
N VAL A 214 -20.11 -42.16 5.90
CA VAL A 214 -21.46 -41.61 6.16
C VAL A 214 -22.52 -42.71 6.07
N MET A 215 -22.48 -43.54 5.01
CA MET A 215 -23.38 -44.69 4.86
C MET A 215 -23.23 -45.69 6.02
N GLY A 216 -22.00 -46.00 6.44
CA GLY A 216 -21.75 -46.93 7.55
C GLY A 216 -22.26 -46.43 8.90
N HIS A 217 -22.20 -45.12 9.13
CA HIS A 217 -22.72 -44.48 10.33
C HIS A 217 -24.26 -44.45 10.37
N LEU A 218 -24.91 -44.03 9.28
CA LEU A 218 -26.38 -44.03 9.17
C LEU A 218 -26.97 -45.44 9.32
N LYS A 219 -26.32 -46.47 8.73
CA LYS A 219 -26.74 -47.88 8.90
C LYS A 219 -26.68 -48.39 10.34
N ARG A 220 -25.86 -47.80 11.21
CA ARG A 220 -25.77 -48.13 12.63
C ARG A 220 -26.63 -47.22 13.53
N ARG A 221 -27.38 -46.28 12.94
CA ARG A 221 -28.08 -45.18 13.66
C ARG A 221 -27.17 -44.39 14.62
N ASP A 222 -25.84 -44.38 14.38
CA ASP A 222 -24.85 -43.74 15.28
C ASP A 222 -24.56 -42.26 14.92
N ARG A 223 -25.21 -41.76 13.85
CA ARG A 223 -25.12 -40.38 13.36
C ARG A 223 -26.40 -39.99 12.62
N ASN A 224 -26.91 -38.81 12.92
CA ASN A 224 -28.06 -38.21 12.24
C ASN A 224 -27.73 -37.72 10.80
N PRO A 225 -28.67 -37.83 9.84
CA PRO A 225 -28.49 -37.31 8.47
C PRO A 225 -28.40 -35.78 8.46
N SER A 226 -27.74 -35.22 7.43
CA SER A 226 -27.82 -33.80 7.10
C SER A 226 -28.80 -33.51 5.98
N SER A 227 -29.21 -32.24 5.81
CA SER A 227 -29.97 -31.75 4.64
C SER A 227 -29.41 -32.31 3.33
N GLU A 228 -28.11 -32.07 3.08
CA GLU A 228 -27.40 -32.61 1.90
C GLU A 228 -27.42 -34.15 1.81
N THR A 229 -27.45 -34.87 2.94
CA THR A 229 -27.52 -36.34 2.95
C THR A 229 -28.91 -36.80 2.54
N LEU A 230 -29.97 -36.16 3.05
CA LEU A 230 -31.35 -36.43 2.65
C LEU A 230 -31.56 -36.11 1.16
N THR A 231 -31.03 -34.98 0.68
CA THR A 231 -31.04 -34.61 -0.74
C THR A 231 -30.34 -35.65 -1.63
N VAL A 232 -29.13 -36.10 -1.27
CA VAL A 232 -28.41 -37.15 -2.02
C VAL A 232 -29.11 -38.52 -1.97
N LEU A 233 -29.93 -38.75 -0.95
CA LEU A 233 -30.76 -39.95 -0.82
C LEU A 233 -32.13 -39.84 -1.51
N GLU A 234 -32.49 -38.68 -2.06
CA GLU A 234 -33.82 -38.36 -2.62
C GLU A 234 -34.96 -38.42 -1.57
N ILE A 235 -34.66 -38.07 -0.31
CA ILE A 235 -35.65 -37.98 0.77
C ILE A 235 -36.10 -36.52 0.92
N GLU A 236 -37.40 -36.26 0.76
CA GLU A 236 -38.02 -34.99 1.14
C GLU A 236 -38.12 -34.87 2.67
N ILE A 237 -37.83 -33.66 3.18
CA ILE A 237 -37.88 -33.38 4.63
C ILE A 237 -39.35 -33.22 5.04
N ASN A 238 -39.83 -34.13 5.88
CA ASN A 238 -41.20 -34.19 6.39
C ASN A 238 -41.21 -34.26 7.94
N GLU A 239 -42.37 -34.52 8.53
CA GLU A 239 -42.57 -34.50 10.00
C GLU A 239 -41.74 -35.55 10.77
N HIS A 240 -41.29 -36.61 10.09
CA HIS A 240 -40.42 -37.65 10.65
C HIS A 240 -38.95 -37.23 10.80
N PHE A 241 -38.55 -36.10 10.20
CA PHE A 241 -37.19 -35.56 10.25
C PHE A 241 -37.18 -34.23 11.02
N LYS A 242 -36.94 -34.29 12.34
CA LYS A 242 -36.95 -33.12 13.21
C LYS A 242 -35.57 -32.45 13.27
N PRO A 243 -35.40 -31.15 12.97
CA PRO A 243 -34.08 -30.52 12.96
C PRO A 243 -33.46 -30.46 14.36
N ILE A 244 -32.20 -30.91 14.49
CA ILE A 244 -31.50 -30.97 15.79
C ILE A 244 -30.61 -29.74 15.98
N SER A 245 -30.91 -28.98 17.03
CA SER A 245 -29.97 -27.99 17.55
C SER A 245 -28.77 -28.68 18.22
N THR A 246 -27.65 -28.69 17.52
CA THR A 246 -26.36 -29.15 18.04
C THR A 246 -25.35 -28.00 18.00
N TYR A 247 -24.33 -28.07 18.88
CA TYR A 247 -23.28 -27.06 19.02
C TYR A 247 -22.44 -26.76 17.76
N ARG A 248 -22.69 -27.44 16.63
CA ARG A 248 -22.00 -27.26 15.35
C ARG A 248 -22.87 -26.64 14.25
N ASN A 249 -24.20 -26.69 14.35
CA ASN A 249 -25.07 -26.60 13.17
C ASN A 249 -26.25 -25.62 13.27
N TYR A 250 -26.67 -25.18 14.46
CA TYR A 250 -27.69 -24.14 14.56
C TYR A 250 -27.02 -22.76 14.55
N ILE A 251 -27.13 -22.07 13.43
CA ILE A 251 -26.73 -20.67 13.26
C ILE A 251 -27.85 -19.95 12.52
N GLU A 252 -28.31 -18.84 13.07
CA GLU A 252 -29.25 -17.93 12.39
C GLU A 252 -28.45 -16.79 11.75
N PHE A 253 -28.86 -16.39 10.56
CA PHE A 253 -28.30 -15.22 9.88
C PHE A 253 -29.39 -14.15 9.75
N PRO A 254 -29.14 -12.90 10.17
CA PRO A 254 -30.10 -11.84 9.97
C PRO A 254 -30.26 -11.54 8.47
N GLU A 255 -31.48 -11.43 8.00
CA GLU A 255 -31.80 -11.09 6.60
C GLU A 255 -31.39 -9.66 6.24
N LYS A 256 -31.29 -8.77 7.24
CA LYS A 256 -30.98 -7.35 7.08
C LYS A 256 -30.02 -6.86 8.15
N THR A 257 -29.28 -5.80 7.85
CA THR A 257 -28.54 -5.07 8.89
C THR A 257 -29.49 -4.53 9.96
N ASN A 258 -28.99 -4.44 11.18
CA ASN A 258 -29.72 -3.99 12.35
C ASN A 258 -28.71 -3.55 13.44
N PRO A 259 -29.11 -2.75 14.45
CA PRO A 259 -28.16 -2.18 15.41
C PRO A 259 -27.30 -3.23 16.15
N LYS A 260 -27.84 -4.42 16.46
CA LYS A 260 -27.07 -5.48 17.14
C LYS A 260 -25.96 -6.01 16.25
N LEU A 261 -26.26 -6.33 14.99
CA LEU A 261 -25.28 -6.73 13.99
C LEU A 261 -24.23 -5.63 13.76
N MET A 262 -24.65 -4.37 13.69
CA MET A 262 -23.73 -3.27 13.42
C MET A 262 -22.79 -2.99 14.61
N ARG A 263 -23.26 -3.10 15.87
CA ARG A 263 -22.38 -3.08 17.06
C ARG A 263 -21.33 -4.19 17.00
N PHE A 264 -21.74 -5.40 16.65
CA PHE A 264 -20.81 -6.52 16.44
C PHE A 264 -19.78 -6.24 15.33
N LEU A 265 -20.20 -5.71 14.18
CA LEU A 265 -19.28 -5.39 13.06
C LEU A 265 -18.33 -4.24 13.40
N GLY A 266 -18.76 -3.25 14.18
CA GLY A 266 -17.91 -2.16 14.65
C GLY A 266 -16.78 -2.65 15.55
N TYR A 267 -17.12 -3.49 16.54
CA TYR A 267 -16.12 -4.12 17.41
C TYR A 267 -15.21 -5.08 16.62
N PHE A 268 -15.77 -5.80 15.65
CA PHE A 268 -14.98 -6.64 14.75
C PHE A 268 -14.01 -5.83 13.86
N LEU A 269 -14.33 -4.60 13.47
CA LEU A 269 -13.40 -3.77 12.68
C LEU A 269 -12.14 -3.43 13.47
N GLY A 270 -12.27 -3.06 14.75
CA GLY A 270 -11.15 -2.87 15.68
C GLY A 270 -10.47 -4.20 16.06
N ASP A 271 -10.84 -4.74 17.23
CA ASP A 271 -10.20 -5.93 17.84
C ASP A 271 -10.60 -7.29 17.22
N GLY A 272 -11.44 -7.28 16.18
CA GLY A 272 -11.83 -8.51 15.48
C GLY A 272 -10.70 -9.14 14.66
N SER A 273 -10.57 -10.46 14.78
CA SER A 273 -9.73 -11.24 13.87
C SER A 273 -10.38 -12.57 13.51
N ILE A 274 -10.05 -13.08 12.32
CA ILE A 274 -10.56 -14.35 11.80
C ILE A 274 -9.61 -15.49 12.14
N ASP A 275 -10.14 -16.72 12.19
CA ASP A 275 -9.35 -17.94 12.18
C ASP A 275 -10.02 -19.05 11.33
N LYS A 276 -9.35 -20.17 11.11
CA LYS A 276 -9.84 -21.32 10.30
C LYS A 276 -11.24 -21.83 10.67
N ARG A 277 -11.65 -21.63 11.91
CA ARG A 277 -12.85 -22.20 12.53
C ARG A 277 -13.89 -21.14 12.85
N GLY A 278 -13.59 -19.85 12.67
CA GLY A 278 -14.54 -18.76 12.87
C GLY A 278 -13.86 -17.43 13.18
N ILE A 279 -14.26 -16.78 14.26
CA ILE A 279 -13.82 -15.43 14.64
C ILE A 279 -13.40 -15.37 16.11
N LYS A 280 -12.48 -14.44 16.43
CA LYS A 280 -11.97 -14.19 17.78
C LYS A 280 -11.89 -12.69 18.07
N PHE A 281 -12.17 -12.34 19.32
CA PHE A 281 -12.06 -11.01 19.91
C PHE A 281 -11.11 -11.09 21.11
N LYS A 282 -10.31 -10.06 21.34
CA LYS A 282 -9.37 -9.97 22.46
C LYS A 282 -9.51 -8.60 23.13
N ASP A 283 -9.66 -8.59 24.46
CA ASP A 283 -9.81 -7.37 25.25
C ASP A 283 -9.05 -7.52 26.58
N ALA A 284 -8.63 -6.39 27.17
CA ALA A 284 -8.10 -6.37 28.54
C ALA A 284 -9.22 -6.43 29.60
N LYS A 285 -10.48 -6.16 29.21
CA LYS A 285 -11.67 -6.16 30.08
C LYS A 285 -12.56 -7.34 29.78
N ARG A 286 -12.84 -8.14 30.80
CA ARG A 286 -13.67 -9.35 30.69
C ARG A 286 -15.13 -9.00 30.47
N GLU A 287 -15.58 -7.95 31.14
CA GLU A 287 -16.95 -7.46 31.20
C GLU A 287 -17.44 -7.06 29.80
N ILE A 288 -16.57 -6.41 29.01
CA ILE A 288 -16.85 -6.05 27.61
C ILE A 288 -17.07 -7.33 26.78
N LEU A 289 -16.17 -8.31 26.88
CA LEU A 289 -16.33 -9.56 26.14
C LEU A 289 -17.50 -10.42 26.62
N GLU A 290 -17.93 -10.33 27.88
CA GLU A 290 -19.16 -11.00 28.34
C GLU A 290 -20.41 -10.38 27.71
N GLU A 291 -20.45 -9.06 27.49
CA GLU A 291 -21.50 -8.42 26.68
C GLU A 291 -21.46 -8.88 25.20
N TYR A 292 -20.28 -8.88 24.57
CA TYR A 292 -20.17 -9.32 23.17
C TYR A 292 -20.45 -10.82 23.00
N LYS A 293 -20.17 -11.65 24.02
CA LYS A 293 -20.56 -13.06 24.06
C LYS A 293 -22.08 -13.19 23.94
N ASN A 294 -22.81 -12.49 24.81
CA ASN A 294 -24.26 -12.51 24.85
C ASN A 294 -24.86 -11.93 23.55
N LEU A 295 -24.27 -10.86 23.01
CA LEU A 295 -24.68 -10.24 21.74
C LEU A 295 -24.55 -11.21 20.56
N ILE A 296 -23.44 -11.94 20.45
CA ILE A 296 -23.21 -12.92 19.38
C ILE A 296 -24.12 -14.15 19.55
N GLU A 297 -24.28 -14.65 20.78
CA GLU A 297 -25.21 -15.74 21.11
C GLU A 297 -26.66 -15.33 20.79
N GLU A 298 -27.02 -14.05 20.96
CA GLU A 298 -28.34 -13.54 20.60
C GLU A 298 -28.56 -13.40 19.08
N ILE A 299 -27.62 -12.77 18.35
CA ILE A 299 -27.76 -12.50 16.90
C ILE A 299 -27.74 -13.80 16.10
N PHE A 300 -26.80 -14.70 16.41
CA PHE A 300 -26.45 -15.82 15.55
C PHE A 300 -26.86 -17.19 16.15
N LYS A 301 -27.39 -17.25 17.38
CA LYS A 301 -27.73 -18.48 18.12
C LYS A 301 -26.58 -19.49 18.27
N VAL A 302 -25.35 -19.04 18.05
CA VAL A 302 -24.13 -19.86 18.06
C VAL A 302 -23.42 -19.78 19.40
N LYS A 303 -23.03 -20.93 19.98
CA LYS A 303 -22.33 -20.97 21.27
C LYS A 303 -20.96 -20.30 21.22
N VAL A 304 -20.70 -19.39 22.14
CA VAL A 304 -19.45 -18.61 22.22
C VAL A 304 -18.62 -19.04 23.43
N LYS A 305 -17.29 -19.15 23.25
CA LYS A 305 -16.34 -19.49 24.31
C LYS A 305 -15.57 -18.26 24.77
N LEU A 306 -15.58 -17.97 26.07
CA LEU A 306 -14.74 -16.96 26.71
C LEU A 306 -13.70 -17.66 27.59
N HIS A 307 -12.45 -17.23 27.50
CA HIS A 307 -11.31 -17.76 28.27
C HIS A 307 -10.22 -16.68 28.43
N THR A 308 -9.25 -16.91 29.32
CA THR A 308 -8.15 -15.98 29.60
C THR A 308 -6.87 -16.44 28.88
N GLU A 309 -6.15 -15.53 28.22
CA GLU A 309 -4.87 -15.78 27.55
C GLU A 309 -3.95 -14.56 27.70
N ASN A 310 -2.77 -14.74 28.29
CA ASN A 310 -1.70 -13.72 28.43
C ASN A 310 -2.18 -12.34 28.93
N ASN A 311 -2.73 -12.30 30.16
CA ASN A 311 -3.32 -11.12 30.83
C ASN A 311 -4.46 -10.41 30.07
N HIS A 312 -5.04 -11.06 29.06
CA HIS A 312 -6.21 -10.60 28.34
C HIS A 312 -7.29 -11.67 28.35
N TYR A 313 -8.50 -11.28 28.00
CA TYR A 313 -9.62 -12.18 27.79
C TYR A 313 -9.80 -12.37 26.28
N VAL A 314 -10.15 -13.59 25.88
CA VAL A 314 -10.35 -13.98 24.48
C VAL A 314 -11.71 -14.64 24.34
N LEU A 315 -12.56 -13.99 23.54
CA LEU A 315 -13.85 -14.51 23.10
C LEU A 315 -13.63 -15.18 21.74
N ARG A 316 -14.18 -16.38 21.56
CA ARG A 316 -14.04 -17.16 20.34
C ARG A 316 -15.34 -17.82 19.91
N VAL A 317 -15.71 -17.59 18.65
CA VAL A 317 -16.86 -18.19 17.98
C VAL A 317 -16.34 -19.18 16.96
N ASN A 318 -16.66 -20.47 17.13
CA ASN A 318 -16.17 -21.53 16.25
C ASN A 318 -17.25 -21.92 15.21
N SER A 319 -17.59 -20.97 14.32
CA SER A 319 -18.46 -21.24 13.16
C SER A 319 -17.80 -20.79 11.86
N ILE A 320 -17.53 -21.76 10.97
CA ILE A 320 -17.07 -21.50 9.60
C ILE A 320 -18.18 -20.88 8.75
N TYR A 321 -19.45 -21.21 9.02
CA TYR A 321 -20.60 -20.62 8.36
C TYR A 321 -20.71 -19.12 8.68
N LEU A 322 -20.52 -18.73 9.96
CA LEU A 322 -20.47 -17.31 10.34
C LEU A 322 -19.39 -16.56 9.56
N LEU A 323 -18.18 -17.12 9.51
CA LEU A 323 -17.06 -16.52 8.80
C LEU A 323 -17.35 -16.38 7.29
N ASN A 324 -17.92 -17.41 6.66
CA ASN A 324 -18.24 -17.37 5.23
C ASN A 324 -19.38 -16.39 4.92
N TRP A 325 -20.41 -16.32 5.76
CA TRP A 325 -21.50 -15.36 5.64
C TRP A 325 -21.01 -13.91 5.81
N MET A 326 -20.12 -13.66 6.77
CA MET A 326 -19.48 -12.35 6.93
C MET A 326 -18.62 -11.97 5.72
N LYS A 327 -17.83 -12.91 5.16
CA LYS A 327 -17.03 -12.68 3.94
C LYS A 327 -17.89 -12.35 2.72
N LEU A 328 -19.08 -12.94 2.61
CA LEU A 328 -20.01 -12.70 1.51
C LEU A 328 -20.70 -11.34 1.59
N ASN A 329 -21.04 -10.91 2.81
CA ASN A 329 -21.87 -9.71 3.04
C ASN A 329 -21.08 -8.44 3.38
N PHE A 330 -19.90 -8.59 3.98
CA PHE A 330 -19.07 -7.51 4.51
C PHE A 330 -17.58 -7.67 4.14
N PRO A 331 -17.23 -7.94 2.87
CA PRO A 331 -15.85 -8.20 2.46
C PRO A 331 -14.89 -7.07 2.84
N GLU A 332 -15.30 -5.80 2.75
CA GLU A 332 -14.45 -4.64 3.05
C GLU A 332 -14.11 -4.52 4.55
N ILE A 333 -15.00 -4.99 5.43
CA ILE A 333 -14.78 -5.05 6.88
C ILE A 333 -13.92 -6.27 7.26
N VAL A 334 -14.10 -7.40 6.54
CA VAL A 334 -13.44 -8.68 6.87
C VAL A 334 -12.04 -8.80 6.29
N PHE A 335 -11.82 -8.36 5.06
CA PHE A 335 -10.55 -8.47 4.34
C PHE A 335 -9.77 -7.15 4.39
N ASP A 336 -10.38 -6.07 3.90
CA ASP A 336 -9.69 -4.78 3.71
C ASP A 336 -9.57 -3.97 5.01
N LYS A 337 -10.27 -4.40 6.07
CA LYS A 337 -10.32 -3.76 7.38
C LYS A 337 -10.61 -2.26 7.30
N THR A 338 -11.55 -1.88 6.42
CA THR A 338 -11.96 -0.49 6.19
C THR A 338 -13.45 -0.28 6.42
N ILE A 339 -13.90 0.98 6.38
CA ILE A 339 -15.32 1.35 6.47
C ILE A 339 -15.92 1.37 5.05
N PRO A 340 -16.88 0.50 4.73
CA PRO A 340 -17.56 0.52 3.43
C PRO A 340 -18.30 1.83 3.20
N ASP A 341 -18.29 2.33 1.96
CA ASP A 341 -18.99 3.59 1.62
C ASP A 341 -20.50 3.51 1.90
N TRP A 342 -21.09 2.32 1.70
CA TRP A 342 -22.51 2.07 1.96
C TRP A 342 -22.89 2.10 3.45
N LEU A 343 -21.94 2.07 4.39
CA LEU A 343 -22.25 2.18 5.83
C LEU A 343 -23.02 3.47 6.12
N GLY A 344 -22.66 4.56 5.43
CA GLY A 344 -23.32 5.86 5.56
C GLY A 344 -24.77 5.90 5.08
N THR A 345 -25.24 4.90 4.32
CA THR A 345 -26.64 4.81 3.84
C THR A 345 -27.58 4.06 4.78
N LEU A 346 -27.06 3.54 5.90
CA LEU A 346 -27.86 2.83 6.92
C LEU A 346 -28.65 3.81 7.81
N PRO A 347 -29.68 3.36 8.56
CA PRO A 347 -30.36 4.14 9.58
C PRO A 347 -29.42 4.67 10.67
N ASP A 348 -29.80 5.75 11.34
CA ASP A 348 -28.99 6.41 12.38
C ASP A 348 -28.56 5.42 13.49
N GLU A 349 -29.50 4.62 14.00
CA GLU A 349 -29.25 3.61 15.04
C GLU A 349 -28.22 2.56 14.62
N GLU A 350 -28.19 2.17 13.35
CA GLU A 350 -27.23 1.21 12.81
C GLU A 350 -25.83 1.82 12.69
N VAL A 351 -25.72 3.07 12.24
CA VAL A 351 -24.44 3.80 12.19
C VAL A 351 -23.91 4.08 13.59
N PHE A 352 -24.75 4.51 14.52
CA PHE A 352 -24.36 4.76 15.90
C PHE A 352 -23.97 3.49 16.62
N ALA A 353 -24.64 2.36 16.33
CA ALA A 353 -24.24 1.07 16.84
C ALA A 353 -22.87 0.62 16.31
N PHE A 354 -22.59 0.82 15.02
CA PHE A 354 -21.25 0.55 14.46
C PHE A 354 -20.16 1.39 15.14
N ILE A 355 -20.39 2.70 15.31
CA ILE A 355 -19.45 3.59 16.00
C ILE A 355 -19.29 3.17 17.48
N GLY A 356 -20.37 2.78 18.15
CA GLY A 356 -20.36 2.30 19.53
C GLY A 356 -19.56 1.01 19.69
N GLY A 357 -19.72 0.07 18.76
CA GLY A 357 -18.94 -1.17 18.70
C GLY A 357 -17.45 -0.91 18.50
N LEU A 358 -17.10 -0.04 17.54
CA LEU A 358 -15.71 0.33 17.30
C LEU A 358 -15.10 1.10 18.48
N TYR A 359 -15.91 1.89 19.20
CA TYR A 359 -15.50 2.55 20.43
C TYR A 359 -15.32 1.56 21.61
N ASP A 360 -16.08 0.47 21.67
CA ASP A 360 -15.86 -0.60 22.65
C ASP A 360 -14.52 -1.33 22.43
N ALA A 361 -14.03 -1.42 21.19
CA ALA A 361 -12.66 -1.85 20.88
C ALA A 361 -11.66 -0.70 21.13
N GLU A 362 -11.49 0.18 20.15
CA GLU A 362 -10.40 1.17 20.02
C GLU A 362 -10.59 2.47 20.84
N GLY A 363 -11.71 2.59 21.55
CA GLY A 363 -12.09 3.79 22.27
C GLY A 363 -11.57 3.88 23.70
N SER A 364 -11.23 5.08 24.16
CA SER A 364 -10.85 5.35 25.55
C SER A 364 -11.24 6.76 26.01
N ILE A 365 -11.28 6.97 27.33
CA ILE A 365 -11.44 8.31 27.92
C ILE A 365 -10.22 8.61 28.80
N SER A 366 -9.57 9.75 28.55
CA SER A 366 -8.51 10.24 29.43
C SER A 366 -9.11 10.78 30.72
N ILE A 367 -8.75 10.18 31.86
CA ILE A 367 -9.15 10.63 33.20
C ILE A 367 -8.63 12.05 33.47
N VAL A 368 -7.43 12.39 32.96
CA VAL A 368 -6.77 13.67 33.18
C VAL A 368 -7.40 14.78 32.34
N SER A 369 -7.49 14.60 31.02
CA SER A 369 -8.03 15.64 30.13
C SER A 369 -9.56 15.62 29.98
N LYS A 370 -10.23 14.58 30.49
CA LYS A 370 -11.69 14.36 30.41
C LYS A 370 -12.20 14.44 28.96
N GLN A 371 -11.46 13.79 28.07
CA GLN A 371 -11.68 13.75 26.62
C GLN A 371 -11.84 12.29 26.19
N LEU A 372 -12.82 12.05 25.32
CA LEU A 372 -13.04 10.77 24.68
C LEU A 372 -12.19 10.71 23.40
N PHE A 373 -11.55 9.58 23.17
CA PHE A 373 -10.72 9.30 21.99
C PHE A 373 -11.13 7.98 21.34
N LEU A 374 -11.00 7.91 20.03
CA LEU A 374 -11.03 6.68 19.23
C LEU A 374 -9.88 6.77 18.23
N GLY A 375 -8.87 5.91 18.38
CA GLY A 375 -7.66 5.93 17.55
C GLY A 375 -7.59 4.72 16.64
N VAL A 376 -7.23 4.91 15.35
CA VAL A 376 -6.91 3.80 14.44
C VAL A 376 -5.71 4.17 13.58
N SER A 377 -5.11 3.18 12.91
CA SER A 377 -3.88 3.39 12.12
C SER A 377 -4.08 3.90 10.70
N ASP A 378 -5.31 4.23 10.29
CA ASP A 378 -5.66 4.69 8.93
C ASP A 378 -6.47 5.99 9.02
N GLU A 379 -5.95 7.05 8.36
CA GLU A 379 -6.55 8.38 8.36
C GLU A 379 -7.94 8.42 7.70
N PHE A 380 -8.17 7.67 6.62
CA PHE A 380 -9.46 7.65 5.92
C PHE A 380 -10.55 6.99 6.77
N ILE A 381 -10.20 5.98 7.58
CA ILE A 381 -11.13 5.39 8.55
C ILE A 381 -11.51 6.44 9.61
N VAL A 382 -10.54 7.16 10.19
CA VAL A 382 -10.80 8.23 11.17
C VAL A 382 -11.69 9.33 10.58
N ARG A 383 -11.40 9.81 9.37
CA ARG A 383 -12.20 10.85 8.69
C ARG A 383 -13.62 10.36 8.36
N LYS A 384 -13.78 9.11 7.91
CA LYS A 384 -15.12 8.50 7.73
C LYS A 384 -15.90 8.46 9.05
N ILE A 385 -15.29 8.06 10.16
CA ILE A 385 -15.94 8.06 11.49
C ILE A 385 -16.35 9.47 11.90
N GLN A 386 -15.47 10.46 11.75
CA GLN A 386 -15.76 11.87 12.04
C GLN A 386 -16.98 12.37 11.25
N MET A 387 -17.06 12.07 9.96
CA MET A 387 -18.18 12.45 9.11
C MET A 387 -19.48 11.73 9.49
N LEU A 388 -19.43 10.45 9.87
CA LEU A 388 -20.60 9.71 10.35
C LEU A 388 -21.11 10.23 11.72
N MET A 389 -20.19 10.68 12.59
CA MET A 389 -20.54 11.31 13.88
C MET A 389 -21.36 12.61 13.73
N LEU A 390 -21.33 13.27 12.57
CA LEU A 390 -22.19 14.41 12.27
C LEU A 390 -23.69 14.03 12.32
N ARG A 391 -24.07 12.79 12.05
CA ARG A 391 -25.48 12.33 12.19
C ARG A 391 -25.96 12.43 13.65
N ALA A 392 -25.10 12.12 14.60
CA ALA A 392 -25.36 12.29 16.04
C ALA A 392 -25.26 13.76 16.53
N GLY A 393 -24.89 14.69 15.64
CA GLY A 393 -24.59 16.07 16.01
C GLY A 393 -23.24 16.24 16.70
N ILE A 394 -22.19 15.49 16.32
CA ILE A 394 -20.91 15.48 17.02
C ILE A 394 -19.80 15.95 16.07
N VAL A 395 -19.33 17.19 16.25
CA VAL A 395 -18.12 17.68 15.57
C VAL A 395 -16.91 17.29 16.40
N ALA A 396 -16.38 16.12 16.09
CA ALA A 396 -15.17 15.60 16.73
C ALA A 396 -13.90 16.14 16.06
N SER A 397 -12.81 16.24 16.81
CA SER A 397 -11.52 16.74 16.32
C SER A 397 -10.58 15.62 15.87
N LEU A 398 -9.84 15.86 14.78
CA LEU A 398 -8.72 15.01 14.36
C LEU A 398 -7.44 15.40 15.09
N HIS A 399 -6.81 14.42 15.74
CA HIS A 399 -5.47 14.56 16.31
C HIS A 399 -4.50 13.61 15.59
N PHE A 400 -3.35 14.15 15.20
CA PHE A 400 -2.24 13.42 14.59
C PHE A 400 -1.10 13.48 15.61
N ASP A 401 -0.66 12.33 16.14
CA ASP A 401 0.41 12.30 17.15
C ASP A 401 1.73 12.79 16.53
N SER A 402 2.12 14.03 16.86
CA SER A 402 3.29 14.71 16.27
C SER A 402 4.62 14.41 16.96
N ASN A 403 4.62 13.61 18.03
CA ASN A 403 5.82 13.28 18.82
C ASN A 403 5.75 11.86 19.41
N MET A 404 6.63 10.96 18.94
CA MET A 404 7.58 10.18 19.76
C MET A 404 8.19 9.00 18.98
N ASN A 405 9.52 9.05 18.80
CA ASN A 405 10.42 8.00 18.28
C ASN A 405 10.14 7.46 16.86
N LYS A 406 11.20 7.43 16.04
CA LYS A 406 11.25 6.92 14.64
C LYS A 406 10.90 5.43 14.44
N ARG A 407 10.22 4.77 15.39
CA ARG A 407 9.95 3.31 15.42
C ARG A 407 8.49 2.91 15.69
N LYS A 408 7.54 3.85 15.79
CA LYS A 408 6.10 3.54 15.88
C LYS A 408 5.30 4.29 14.82
N LYS A 409 4.23 3.65 14.32
CA LYS A 409 3.27 4.27 13.39
C LYS A 409 2.67 5.54 14.00
N GLN A 410 2.49 6.58 13.18
CA GLN A 410 1.59 7.69 13.52
C GLN A 410 0.17 7.13 13.68
N PHE A 411 -0.43 7.34 14.85
CA PHE A 411 -1.85 7.10 15.06
C PHE A 411 -2.62 8.37 14.80
N VAL A 412 -3.75 8.25 14.10
CA VAL A 412 -4.71 9.33 13.93
C VAL A 412 -5.89 9.03 14.83
N ARG A 413 -6.39 10.05 15.56
CA ARG A 413 -7.43 9.87 16.57
C ARG A 413 -8.59 10.84 16.36
N VAL A 414 -9.81 10.33 16.43
CA VAL A 414 -11.01 11.14 16.66
C VAL A 414 -11.05 11.51 18.15
N GLN A 415 -11.26 12.77 18.47
CA GLN A 415 -11.28 13.30 19.83
C GLN A 415 -12.55 14.11 20.09
N ILE A 416 -13.30 13.77 21.15
CA ILE A 416 -14.47 14.54 21.61
C ILE A 416 -14.13 15.20 22.95
N SER A 417 -13.97 16.52 22.93
CA SER A 417 -13.57 17.33 24.09
C SER A 417 -14.71 18.18 24.67
N ASN A 418 -15.73 18.51 23.86
CA ASN A 418 -16.84 19.38 24.24
C ASN A 418 -17.91 18.59 25.04
N LYS A 419 -18.37 19.15 26.17
CA LYS A 419 -19.40 18.52 27.02
C LYS A 419 -20.69 18.25 26.26
N LYS A 420 -21.17 19.20 25.43
CA LYS A 420 -22.37 19.05 24.59
C LYS A 420 -22.28 17.82 23.65
N PHE A 421 -21.09 17.56 23.12
CA PHE A 421 -20.86 16.43 22.22
C PHE A 421 -20.66 15.11 22.97
N LEU A 422 -20.10 15.14 24.18
CA LEU A 422 -20.10 13.97 25.07
C LEU A 422 -21.53 13.62 25.54
N GLU A 423 -22.40 14.61 25.77
CA GLU A 423 -23.82 14.40 26.08
C GLU A 423 -24.59 13.82 24.88
N ARG A 424 -24.29 14.28 23.65
CA ARG A 424 -24.82 13.65 22.43
C ARG A 424 -24.28 12.24 22.20
N PHE A 425 -22.99 11.99 22.48
CA PHE A 425 -22.41 10.65 22.47
C PHE A 425 -23.10 9.75 23.50
N LYS A 426 -23.33 10.24 24.73
CA LYS A 426 -24.11 9.57 25.77
C LYS A 426 -25.52 9.22 25.31
N LYS A 427 -26.20 10.14 24.61
CA LYS A 427 -27.57 9.96 24.13
C LYS A 427 -27.68 8.96 22.96
N TYR A 428 -26.82 9.09 21.94
CA TYR A 428 -27.01 8.42 20.65
C TYR A 428 -26.09 7.20 20.44
N ILE A 429 -24.85 7.22 20.93
CA ILE A 429 -23.85 6.16 20.69
C ILE A 429 -23.69 5.25 21.91
N SER A 430 -23.76 5.80 23.13
CA SER A 430 -23.64 5.02 24.38
C SER A 430 -24.74 3.97 24.66
N PRO A 431 -25.93 3.99 24.02
CA PRO A 431 -26.83 2.82 24.04
C PRO A 431 -26.19 1.55 23.44
N TYR A 432 -25.13 1.70 22.64
CA TYR A 432 -24.43 0.62 21.94
C TYR A 432 -22.96 0.48 22.37
N ILE A 433 -22.59 0.98 23.55
CA ILE A 433 -21.28 0.73 24.17
C ILE A 433 -21.45 -0.09 25.45
N SER A 434 -20.36 -0.70 25.89
CA SER A 434 -20.30 -1.50 27.10
C SER A 434 -20.68 -0.71 28.36
N SER A 435 -21.36 -1.38 29.28
CA SER A 435 -21.69 -0.90 30.63
C SER A 435 -20.47 -0.32 31.34
N TYR A 436 -19.30 -0.95 31.19
CA TYR A 436 -18.02 -0.47 31.69
C TYR A 436 -17.63 0.89 31.11
N LYS A 437 -17.53 1.03 29.77
CA LYS A 437 -17.14 2.31 29.14
C LYS A 437 -18.22 3.39 29.33
N LYS A 438 -19.49 3.00 29.47
CA LYS A 438 -20.61 3.89 29.81
C LYS A 438 -20.48 4.49 31.21
N GLY A 439 -20.13 3.68 32.22
CA GLY A 439 -19.86 4.18 33.58
C GLY A 439 -18.72 5.21 33.62
N ILE A 440 -17.65 5.00 32.83
CA ILE A 440 -16.54 5.96 32.71
C ILE A 440 -17.01 7.25 32.01
N LEU A 441 -17.85 7.16 30.97
CA LEU A 441 -18.43 8.33 30.29
C LEU A 441 -19.33 9.14 31.23
N ASP A 442 -20.16 8.46 32.03
CA ASP A 442 -21.07 9.08 33.00
C ASP A 442 -20.30 9.85 34.07
N TRP A 443 -19.31 9.21 34.72
CA TRP A 443 -18.39 9.86 35.64
C TRP A 443 -17.67 11.06 34.99
N THR A 444 -17.23 10.91 33.74
CA THR A 444 -16.53 11.98 33.02
C THR A 444 -17.44 13.20 32.80
N LEU A 445 -18.73 13.00 32.54
CA LEU A 445 -19.71 14.06 32.33
C LEU A 445 -20.07 14.81 33.61
N GLU A 446 -20.17 14.10 34.75
CA GLU A 446 -20.33 14.70 36.09
C GLU A 446 -19.13 15.60 36.43
N GLN A 447 -17.91 15.09 36.21
CA GLN A 447 -16.66 15.76 36.56
C GLN A 447 -16.26 16.90 35.61
N LYS A 448 -17.06 17.20 34.59
CA LYS A 448 -16.74 18.18 33.53
C LYS A 448 -17.60 19.44 33.66
N LYS A 449 -16.94 20.56 33.98
CA LYS A 449 -17.51 21.92 33.94
C LYS A 449 -17.39 22.44 32.50
N GLY A 450 -18.47 22.96 31.92
CA GLY A 450 -18.48 23.50 30.54
C GLY A 450 -17.69 24.82 30.43
N VAL A 451 -17.28 25.31 29.25
CA VAL A 451 -17.62 24.96 27.85
C VAL A 451 -16.31 25.03 27.01
N SER A 452 -16.22 24.32 25.87
CA SER A 452 -15.06 24.50 24.97
C SER A 452 -15.17 25.82 24.19
N ILE A 453 -14.07 26.59 24.13
CA ILE A 453 -13.95 27.83 23.36
C ILE A 453 -13.75 27.60 21.84
N THR A 454 -13.60 26.34 21.41
CA THR A 454 -13.30 25.98 20.01
C THR A 454 -14.53 25.93 19.10
N HIS A 455 -15.71 25.66 19.66
CA HIS A 455 -16.96 25.48 18.91
C HIS A 455 -17.86 26.70 19.09
N ILE A 456 -18.08 27.44 18.02
CA ILE A 456 -18.84 28.70 18.05
C ILE A 456 -20.21 28.45 17.43
N LYS A 457 -21.28 28.55 18.23
CA LYS A 457 -22.66 28.53 17.72
C LYS A 457 -23.22 29.90 17.35
N PHE A 458 -22.84 30.93 18.12
CA PHE A 458 -23.30 32.29 17.93
C PHE A 458 -22.10 33.17 17.55
N PRO A 459 -21.90 33.49 16.26
CA PRO A 459 -20.64 34.03 15.76
C PRO A 459 -20.47 35.56 15.90
N PHE A 460 -21.30 36.24 16.69
CA PHE A 460 -21.25 37.71 16.82
C PHE A 460 -20.26 38.16 17.91
N THR A 461 -19.51 39.23 17.66
CA THR A 461 -18.63 39.86 18.67
C THR A 461 -19.43 40.61 19.72
N LYS A 462 -18.83 40.82 20.90
CA LYS A 462 -19.38 41.69 21.96
C LYS A 462 -19.78 43.07 21.42
N GLU A 463 -18.93 43.70 20.61
CA GLU A 463 -19.21 45.00 20.01
C GLU A 463 -20.43 44.97 19.08
N LYS A 464 -20.54 43.94 18.22
CA LYS A 464 -21.68 43.79 17.31
C LYS A 464 -23.00 43.58 18.07
N ILE A 465 -22.98 42.77 19.13
CA ILE A 465 -24.15 42.56 20.01
C ILE A 465 -24.55 43.86 20.73
N TYR A 466 -23.59 44.67 21.18
CA TYR A 466 -23.87 45.96 21.79
C TYR A 466 -24.47 46.96 20.77
N LYS A 467 -23.94 47.03 19.54
CA LYS A 467 -24.45 47.90 18.48
C LYS A 467 -25.87 47.53 18.03
N ASP A 468 -26.11 46.25 17.77
CA ASP A 468 -27.36 45.78 17.17
C ASP A 468 -28.52 45.71 18.19
N PHE A 469 -28.25 45.49 19.49
CA PHE A 469 -29.27 45.23 20.52
C PHE A 469 -29.16 46.13 21.77
N GLY A 470 -28.22 47.07 21.82
CA GLY A 470 -28.06 48.02 22.94
C GLY A 470 -27.57 47.41 24.26
N ILE A 471 -27.07 46.16 24.25
CA ILE A 471 -26.78 45.37 25.46
C ILE A 471 -25.54 45.91 26.19
N LYS A 472 -25.77 46.78 27.19
CA LYS A 472 -24.72 47.51 27.95
C LYS A 472 -23.65 46.61 28.58
N LEU A 473 -23.95 45.33 28.86
CA LEU A 473 -23.00 44.33 29.38
C LEU A 473 -21.74 44.18 28.49
N PHE A 474 -21.86 44.48 27.20
CA PHE A 474 -20.78 44.34 26.21
C PHE A 474 -20.18 45.66 25.72
N ARG A 475 -20.47 46.78 26.40
CA ARG A 475 -20.01 48.14 26.06
C ARG A 475 -18.50 48.40 26.30
N SER A 476 -17.75 47.45 26.85
CA SER A 476 -16.34 47.65 27.24
C SER A 476 -15.36 47.61 26.06
N ASN A 477 -14.40 48.54 26.02
CA ASN A 477 -13.32 48.53 25.03
C ASN A 477 -12.34 47.35 25.18
N LYS A 478 -12.20 46.76 26.37
CA LYS A 478 -11.40 45.53 26.54
C LYS A 478 -12.16 44.35 25.94
N ASP A 479 -11.52 43.65 25.00
CA ASP A 479 -12.05 42.45 24.34
C ASP A 479 -13.32 42.66 23.49
N LYS A 480 -13.51 43.84 22.91
CA LYS A 480 -14.68 44.19 22.09
C LYS A 480 -14.91 43.26 20.89
N ASP A 481 -13.83 42.78 20.28
CA ASP A 481 -13.82 41.88 19.12
C ASP A 481 -13.90 40.38 19.50
N LYS A 482 -14.00 40.04 20.80
CA LYS A 482 -14.19 38.64 21.23
C LYS A 482 -15.65 38.23 21.10
N ILE A 483 -15.87 37.01 20.63
CA ILE A 483 -17.17 36.33 20.69
C ILE A 483 -17.42 35.91 22.15
N PRO A 484 -18.57 36.25 22.76
CA PRO A 484 -18.88 35.87 24.13
C PRO A 484 -19.27 34.39 24.24
N LEU A 485 -19.07 33.81 25.43
CA LEU A 485 -19.53 32.46 25.76
C LEU A 485 -21.06 32.41 25.77
N ILE A 486 -21.64 31.30 25.28
CA ILE A 486 -23.10 31.07 25.24
C ILE A 486 -23.75 31.28 26.62
N SER A 487 -23.12 30.79 27.69
CA SER A 487 -23.57 30.96 29.08
C SER A 487 -23.57 32.41 29.60
N SER A 488 -22.97 33.34 28.85
CA SER A 488 -23.05 34.79 29.09
C SER A 488 -24.16 35.43 28.26
N LEU A 489 -24.53 34.84 27.13
CA LEU A 489 -25.63 35.28 26.26
C LEU A 489 -27.00 34.88 26.82
N GLU A 490 -27.10 33.68 27.39
CA GLU A 490 -28.33 33.14 28.01
C GLU A 490 -28.84 33.95 29.21
N LYS A 491 -28.01 34.86 29.77
CA LYS A 491 -28.35 35.73 30.89
C LYS A 491 -28.97 37.07 30.47
N ILE A 492 -29.10 37.31 29.16
CA ILE A 492 -29.53 38.60 28.60
C ILE A 492 -31.04 38.58 28.39
N ASN A 493 -31.75 39.46 29.08
CA ASN A 493 -33.19 39.62 28.94
C ASN A 493 -33.54 40.69 27.90
N ASN A 494 -33.44 40.35 26.62
CA ASN A 494 -33.84 41.19 25.48
C ASN A 494 -34.52 40.28 24.43
N ILE A 495 -35.75 40.60 24.02
CA ILE A 495 -36.60 39.69 23.23
C ILE A 495 -36.00 39.44 21.85
N ASP A 496 -35.69 40.50 21.09
CA ASP A 496 -35.13 40.42 19.74
C ASP A 496 -33.79 39.66 19.72
N PHE A 497 -32.95 39.88 20.74
CA PHE A 497 -31.70 39.16 20.93
C PHE A 497 -31.93 37.67 21.23
N ILE A 498 -32.90 37.34 22.09
CA ILE A 498 -33.24 35.95 22.44
C ILE A 498 -33.74 35.19 21.20
N GLU A 499 -34.55 35.82 20.34
CA GLU A 499 -35.00 35.21 19.08
C GLU A 499 -33.82 34.96 18.13
N LYS A 500 -32.93 35.95 17.96
CA LYS A 500 -31.72 35.80 17.15
C LYS A 500 -30.79 34.72 17.69
N LEU A 501 -30.62 34.63 19.01
CA LEU A 501 -29.81 33.61 19.68
C LEU A 501 -30.40 32.21 19.47
N LYS A 502 -31.72 32.05 19.68
CA LYS A 502 -32.44 30.77 19.45
C LYS A 502 -32.30 30.30 18.00
N PHE A 503 -32.41 31.20 17.03
CA PHE A 503 -32.22 30.87 15.61
C PHE A 503 -30.85 30.21 15.37
N TYR A 504 -29.75 30.85 15.77
CA TYR A 504 -28.39 30.32 15.58
C TYR A 504 -28.10 29.04 16.39
N LEU A 505 -28.63 28.93 17.61
CA LEU A 505 -28.49 27.71 18.42
C LEU A 505 -29.17 26.49 17.77
N ASN A 506 -30.26 26.71 17.03
CA ASN A 506 -31.04 25.68 16.36
C ASN A 506 -30.50 25.29 14.97
N LEU A 507 -29.62 26.07 14.34
CA LEU A 507 -29.05 25.72 13.04
C LEU A 507 -28.28 24.39 13.09
N PRO A 508 -28.24 23.59 12.02
CA PRO A 508 -27.49 22.33 11.98
C PRO A 508 -26.00 22.53 11.62
N ILE A 509 -25.51 23.77 11.66
CA ILE A 509 -24.12 24.18 11.36
C ILE A 509 -23.45 24.82 12.57
N GLU A 510 -22.12 24.75 12.67
CA GLU A 510 -21.33 25.53 13.62
C GLU A 510 -20.21 26.31 12.92
N PHE A 511 -19.57 27.21 13.66
CA PHE A 511 -18.44 27.99 13.20
C PHE A 511 -17.18 27.58 13.95
N GLN A 512 -16.05 27.50 13.26
CA GLN A 512 -14.73 27.31 13.87
C GLN A 512 -13.74 28.31 13.32
N LYS A 513 -12.85 28.79 14.19
CA LYS A 513 -11.73 29.62 13.78
C LYS A 513 -10.71 28.79 13.00
N ILE A 514 -10.22 29.34 11.90
CA ILE A 514 -9.00 28.85 11.26
C ILE A 514 -7.85 28.99 12.27
N GLN A 515 -7.15 27.88 12.52
CA GLN A 515 -6.01 27.82 13.45
C GLN A 515 -4.67 27.98 12.73
N ARG A 516 -4.58 27.51 11.49
CA ARG A 516 -3.36 27.56 10.68
C ARG A 516 -3.74 27.50 9.20
N ILE A 517 -2.98 28.21 8.37
CA ILE A 517 -3.03 28.14 6.91
C ILE A 517 -1.61 27.88 6.42
N GLU A 518 -1.42 26.84 5.62
CA GLU A 518 -0.11 26.48 5.05
C GLU A 518 -0.24 26.38 3.54
N LEU A 519 0.50 27.20 2.79
CA LEU A 519 0.66 27.02 1.36
C LEU A 519 1.70 25.93 1.12
N PHE A 520 1.39 24.95 0.26
CA PHE A 520 2.34 23.91 -0.13
C PHE A 520 2.19 23.56 -1.61
N ASP A 521 3.30 23.20 -2.24
CA ASP A 521 3.33 22.77 -3.64
C ASP A 521 2.64 21.42 -3.79
N TYR A 522 1.86 21.29 -4.85
CA TYR A 522 0.94 20.20 -5.12
C TYR A 522 0.98 19.72 -6.57
N ASN A 523 1.15 20.66 -7.51
CA ASN A 523 1.33 20.48 -8.96
C ASN A 523 0.42 19.42 -9.62
N ASN A 524 -0.78 19.22 -9.07
CA ASN A 524 -1.69 18.16 -9.49
C ASN A 524 -3.13 18.59 -9.61
N VAL A 525 -3.85 17.80 -10.38
CA VAL A 525 -5.29 17.58 -10.33
C VAL A 525 -5.84 17.64 -8.91
N VAL A 526 -6.58 18.70 -8.60
CA VAL A 526 -7.71 18.58 -7.69
C VAL A 526 -8.96 18.22 -8.47
N TYR A 527 -9.97 17.76 -7.74
CA TYR A 527 -11.30 17.56 -8.28
C TYR A 527 -12.23 18.59 -7.66
N ASP A 528 -13.26 18.95 -8.42
CA ASP A 528 -14.22 20.00 -8.11
C ASP A 528 -15.65 19.52 -8.31
N LEU A 529 -16.60 20.24 -7.72
CA LEU A 529 -18.01 19.92 -7.75
C LEU A 529 -18.83 21.20 -8.00
N GLU A 530 -19.62 21.21 -9.07
CA GLU A 530 -20.69 22.20 -9.26
C GLU A 530 -22.01 21.60 -8.79
N VAL A 531 -22.39 21.91 -7.55
CA VAL A 531 -23.68 21.56 -6.95
C VAL A 531 -24.78 22.51 -7.41
N GLU A 532 -25.88 21.97 -7.93
CA GLU A 532 -27.04 22.72 -8.41
C GLU A 532 -27.73 23.53 -7.28
N ASP A 533 -28.24 24.72 -7.64
CA ASP A 533 -28.92 25.72 -6.80
C ASP A 533 -28.13 26.28 -5.60
N LEU A 534 -27.74 25.42 -4.65
CA LEU A 534 -27.22 25.81 -3.34
C LEU A 534 -25.72 26.12 -3.34
N ASN A 535 -25.02 25.71 -4.40
CA ASN A 535 -23.62 26.02 -4.64
C ASN A 535 -22.64 25.68 -3.49
N ASN A 536 -22.90 24.60 -2.74
CA ASN A 536 -22.04 24.14 -1.64
C ASN A 536 -22.20 22.66 -1.34
N LEU A 537 -21.23 22.09 -0.62
CA LEU A 537 -21.20 20.69 -0.20
C LEU A 537 -20.42 20.47 1.11
N VAL A 538 -20.58 19.29 1.72
CA VAL A 538 -19.79 18.85 2.88
C VAL A 538 -18.52 18.11 2.43
N ASN A 539 -17.36 18.76 2.58
CA ASN A 539 -16.01 18.21 2.29
C ASN A 539 -15.22 18.15 3.62
N ASN A 540 -14.75 16.96 4.02
CA ASN A 540 -14.09 16.73 5.32
C ASN A 540 -14.85 17.32 6.55
N GLY A 541 -16.18 17.50 6.45
CA GLY A 541 -17.03 18.14 7.47
C GLY A 541 -17.17 19.67 7.38
N ILE A 542 -16.39 20.34 6.52
CA ILE A 542 -16.48 21.78 6.24
C ILE A 542 -17.51 22.01 5.12
N LEU A 543 -18.26 23.12 5.20
CA LEU A 543 -19.10 23.59 4.10
C LEU A 543 -18.25 24.30 3.04
N ALA A 544 -17.74 23.52 2.09
CA ALA A 544 -17.04 24.04 0.93
C ALA A 544 -18.05 24.61 -0.08
N LYS A 545 -17.73 25.75 -0.71
CA LYS A 545 -18.49 26.25 -1.85
C LYS A 545 -18.17 25.42 -3.10
N ASN A 546 -19.07 25.43 -4.08
CA ASN A 546 -18.68 25.23 -5.47
C ASN A 546 -17.58 26.22 -5.86
N SER A 547 -16.56 25.72 -6.53
CA SER A 547 -15.86 26.52 -7.52
C SER A 547 -16.73 26.62 -8.77
N ARG A 548 -16.95 27.86 -9.21
CA ARG A 548 -17.11 28.13 -10.63
C ARG A 548 -16.22 29.32 -10.98
N TRP A 549 -14.92 29.04 -10.99
CA TRP A 549 -13.93 29.94 -11.58
C TRP A 549 -12.78 29.13 -12.14
N ALA A 550 -12.68 29.12 -13.47
CA ALA A 550 -11.44 28.75 -14.13
C ALA A 550 -10.49 29.95 -14.04
N THR A 551 -9.62 29.95 -13.04
CA THR A 551 -8.42 30.79 -13.01
C THR A 551 -7.31 29.98 -12.36
N HIS A 552 -6.48 29.39 -13.23
CA HIS A 552 -5.09 29.07 -12.94
C HIS A 552 -4.88 28.05 -11.78
N GLY A 553 -4.49 26.80 -12.06
CA GLY A 553 -4.21 26.18 -13.35
C GLY A 553 -4.71 24.75 -13.43
N ALA A 554 -5.97 24.61 -13.86
CA ALA A 554 -6.84 23.43 -13.93
C ALA A 554 -6.30 22.16 -14.67
N VAL A 555 -7.05 21.05 -14.62
CA VAL A 555 -6.76 19.76 -15.26
C VAL A 555 -7.47 19.96 -16.55
N CYS A 556 -6.71 20.65 -17.32
CA CYS A 556 -7.09 21.27 -18.53
C CYS A 556 -5.78 21.23 -19.30
N GLU A 557 -5.93 21.21 -20.61
CA GLU A 557 -4.82 21.04 -21.52
C GLU A 557 -3.72 22.11 -21.26
N GLU A 558 -4.06 23.25 -20.69
CA GLU A 558 -3.13 24.32 -20.32
C GLU A 558 -2.04 23.88 -19.30
N ASN A 559 -2.35 23.01 -18.33
CA ASN A 559 -1.42 22.70 -17.21
C ASN A 559 -0.96 21.25 -17.12
N ALA A 560 -1.56 20.34 -17.87
CA ALA A 560 -0.93 19.04 -18.12
C ALA A 560 0.40 19.28 -18.87
N HIS A 561 1.46 18.54 -18.54
CA HIS A 561 2.70 18.57 -19.33
C HIS A 561 2.47 17.83 -20.68
N PRO A 562 3.17 18.18 -21.77
CA PRO A 562 4.33 19.09 -21.85
C PRO A 562 3.97 20.58 -21.92
N HIS A 563 4.83 21.46 -21.42
CA HIS A 563 4.72 22.91 -21.64
C HIS A 563 5.37 23.34 -22.96
N ILE A 564 5.00 24.51 -23.48
CA ILE A 564 5.58 25.12 -24.69
C ILE A 564 5.95 26.57 -24.40
N SER A 565 7.02 27.05 -25.01
CA SER A 565 7.51 28.43 -24.90
C SER A 565 6.60 29.43 -25.64
N GLN A 566 6.76 30.72 -25.36
CA GLN A 566 5.90 31.79 -25.89
C GLN A 566 6.00 31.91 -27.42
N ASN A 567 7.21 31.84 -27.97
CA ASN A 567 7.44 31.79 -29.42
C ASN A 567 7.06 30.44 -30.06
N LYS A 568 6.59 29.46 -29.27
CA LYS A 568 6.27 28.08 -29.66
C LYS A 568 7.47 27.27 -30.21
N LYS A 569 8.70 27.73 -29.98
CA LYS A 569 9.91 27.08 -30.49
C LYS A 569 10.43 25.96 -29.60
N PHE A 570 10.11 25.94 -28.30
CA PHE A 570 10.57 24.90 -27.37
C PHE A 570 9.39 24.25 -26.66
N ALA A 571 9.46 22.93 -26.42
CA ALA A 571 8.53 22.24 -25.53
C ALA A 571 9.26 21.36 -24.51
N VAL A 572 8.69 21.26 -23.30
CA VAL A 572 9.33 20.72 -22.10
C VAL A 572 8.42 19.77 -21.32
N VAL A 573 8.95 18.62 -20.93
CA VAL A 573 8.42 17.77 -19.85
C VAL A 573 9.35 17.81 -18.65
N HIS A 574 8.77 17.75 -17.46
CA HIS A 574 9.49 17.81 -16.19
C HIS A 574 8.86 16.88 -15.16
N ASN A 575 9.70 16.26 -14.33
CA ASN A 575 9.33 15.44 -13.18
C ASN A 575 10.28 15.80 -12.03
N GLY A 576 9.73 16.32 -10.95
CA GLY A 576 10.49 16.93 -9.86
C GLY A 576 9.84 18.22 -9.38
N ILE A 577 10.64 19.09 -8.74
CA ILE A 577 10.28 20.44 -8.32
C ILE A 577 11.46 21.36 -8.64
N VAL A 578 11.20 22.48 -9.31
CA VAL A 578 12.16 23.59 -9.41
C VAL A 578 11.94 24.54 -8.23
N GLU A 579 12.79 24.46 -7.20
CA GLU A 579 12.58 25.16 -5.92
C GLU A 579 12.61 26.70 -6.06
N ASN A 580 13.39 27.22 -7.00
CA ASN A 580 13.54 28.65 -7.26
C ASN A 580 12.64 29.19 -8.39
N TYR A 581 11.58 28.46 -8.79
CA TYR A 581 10.74 28.83 -9.95
C TYR A 581 10.10 30.22 -9.86
N LEU A 582 9.73 30.68 -8.66
CA LEU A 582 9.12 32.00 -8.44
C LEU A 582 10.08 33.16 -8.70
N GLU A 583 11.39 32.97 -8.49
CA GLU A 583 12.40 33.97 -8.80
C GLU A 583 12.60 34.07 -10.31
N LEU A 584 12.88 32.93 -10.95
CA LEU A 584 13.05 32.80 -12.39
C LEU A 584 11.83 33.30 -13.18
N LYS A 585 10.61 33.00 -12.72
CA LYS A 585 9.36 33.53 -13.31
C LYS A 585 9.32 35.06 -13.31
N ARG A 586 9.68 35.70 -12.18
CA ARG A 586 9.71 37.17 -12.08
C ARG A 586 10.82 37.80 -12.91
N GLU A 587 11.94 37.12 -13.13
CA GLU A 587 12.97 37.57 -14.09
C GLU A 587 12.42 37.59 -15.51
N LEU A 588 11.76 36.50 -15.94
CA LEU A 588 11.21 36.34 -17.28
C LEU A 588 10.01 37.29 -17.54
N GLU A 589 9.11 37.47 -16.57
CA GLU A 589 8.00 38.43 -16.68
C GLU A 589 8.51 39.87 -16.90
N LYS A 590 9.60 40.28 -16.24
CA LYS A 590 10.24 41.59 -16.47
C LYS A 590 10.83 41.75 -17.87
N LYS A 591 11.19 40.65 -18.53
CA LYS A 591 11.67 40.62 -19.92
C LYS A 591 10.54 40.55 -20.96
N GLY A 592 9.29 40.39 -20.52
CA GLY A 592 8.10 40.39 -21.39
C GLY A 592 7.53 39.02 -21.74
N TYR A 593 7.99 37.93 -21.10
CA TYR A 593 7.40 36.61 -21.27
C TYR A 593 6.04 36.51 -20.56
N LYS A 594 5.06 35.92 -21.26
CA LYS A 594 3.71 35.67 -20.74
C LYS A 594 3.55 34.19 -20.43
N PHE A 595 3.16 33.91 -19.19
CA PHE A 595 2.87 32.57 -18.72
C PHE A 595 1.40 32.21 -18.99
N LEU A 596 1.15 31.10 -19.68
CA LEU A 596 -0.18 30.57 -20.00
C LEU A 596 -0.69 29.56 -18.96
N SER A 597 0.24 29.02 -18.18
CA SER A 597 0.02 28.15 -17.04
C SER A 597 0.71 28.77 -15.80
N GLU A 598 0.48 28.18 -14.64
CA GLU A 598 1.27 28.50 -13.43
C GLU A 598 2.36 27.47 -13.06
N THR A 599 2.74 26.52 -13.94
CA THR A 599 3.68 25.46 -13.52
C THR A 599 5.09 26.03 -13.35
N ASP A 600 5.81 25.48 -12.37
CA ASP A 600 7.26 25.51 -12.31
C ASP A 600 7.90 25.08 -13.65
N THR A 601 7.27 24.14 -14.33
CA THR A 601 7.70 23.54 -15.59
C THR A 601 7.61 24.48 -16.78
N GLU A 602 6.63 25.38 -16.84
CA GLU A 602 6.59 26.41 -17.88
C GLU A 602 7.72 27.44 -17.74
N VAL A 603 8.19 27.69 -16.51
CA VAL A 603 9.38 28.52 -16.28
C VAL A 603 10.58 27.93 -17.02
N ILE A 604 10.72 26.61 -17.04
CA ILE A 604 11.77 25.93 -17.81
C ILE A 604 11.60 26.20 -19.32
N ALA A 605 10.38 26.12 -19.86
CA ALA A 605 10.12 26.35 -21.29
C ALA A 605 10.46 27.79 -21.74
N HIS A 606 10.08 28.80 -20.96
CA HIS A 606 10.43 30.20 -21.25
C HIS A 606 11.90 30.53 -20.95
N LEU A 607 12.53 29.84 -19.99
CA LEU A 607 13.96 30.00 -19.72
C LEU A 607 14.83 29.40 -20.84
N PHE A 608 14.37 28.35 -21.52
CA PHE A 608 14.97 27.88 -22.77
C PHE A 608 14.85 28.93 -23.88
N GLU A 609 13.69 29.59 -24.03
CA GLU A 609 13.52 30.69 -25.01
C GLU A 609 14.43 31.89 -24.71
N ASP A 610 14.54 32.29 -23.44
CA ASP A 610 15.31 33.45 -22.99
C ASP A 610 16.84 33.29 -23.05
N LEU A 611 17.34 32.07 -22.84
CA LEU A 611 18.78 31.78 -22.82
C LEU A 611 19.29 31.21 -24.14
N TYR A 612 18.40 31.07 -25.14
CA TYR A 612 18.74 30.53 -26.45
C TYR A 612 19.74 31.41 -27.20
N ASP A 613 20.87 30.81 -27.56
CA ASP A 613 21.99 31.46 -28.25
C ASP A 613 22.29 30.85 -29.63
N GLY A 614 21.36 30.04 -30.16
CA GLY A 614 21.54 29.29 -31.41
C GLY A 614 22.10 27.88 -31.22
N ASP A 615 22.33 27.42 -29.99
CA ASP A 615 22.64 26.02 -29.69
C ASP A 615 21.91 25.50 -28.43
N LEU A 616 21.13 24.43 -28.61
CA LEU A 616 20.26 23.85 -27.59
C LEU A 616 21.05 23.24 -26.42
N LEU A 617 22.30 22.81 -26.64
CA LEU A 617 23.19 22.30 -25.60
C LEU A 617 23.72 23.42 -24.70
N SER A 618 24.29 24.48 -25.30
CA SER A 618 24.70 25.71 -24.60
C SER A 618 23.54 26.28 -23.78
N THR A 619 22.36 26.33 -24.39
CA THR A 619 21.11 26.75 -23.73
C THR A 619 20.78 25.85 -22.54
N ALA A 620 20.77 24.53 -22.71
CA ALA A 620 20.49 23.57 -21.63
C ALA A 620 21.50 23.66 -20.47
N LEU A 621 22.78 23.89 -20.76
CA LEU A 621 23.82 24.11 -19.74
C LEU A 621 23.57 25.38 -18.92
N LYS A 622 23.13 26.47 -19.55
CA LYS A 622 22.75 27.71 -18.85
C LYS A 622 21.48 27.52 -18.01
N VAL A 623 20.48 26.82 -18.55
CA VAL A 623 19.24 26.47 -17.84
C VAL A 623 19.54 25.63 -16.60
N ALA A 624 20.28 24.52 -16.74
CA ALA A 624 20.61 23.62 -15.62
C ALA A 624 21.36 24.33 -14.48
N LYS A 625 22.21 25.31 -14.79
CA LYS A 625 22.91 26.15 -13.79
C LYS A 625 21.99 27.12 -13.05
N LYS A 626 20.84 27.49 -13.61
CA LYS A 626 19.84 28.36 -12.99
C LYS A 626 18.76 27.59 -12.20
N LEU A 627 18.61 26.28 -12.38
CA LEU A 627 17.55 25.48 -11.74
C LEU A 627 18.01 24.85 -10.41
N GLU A 628 17.32 25.20 -9.33
CA GLU A 628 17.47 24.61 -7.98
C GLU A 628 16.40 23.53 -7.69
N GLY A 629 16.64 22.70 -6.68
CA GLY A 629 15.82 21.52 -6.38
C GLY A 629 16.24 20.24 -7.12
N ALA A 630 15.31 19.29 -7.19
CA ALA A 630 15.49 17.97 -7.79
C ALA A 630 14.50 17.77 -8.95
N TYR A 631 15.03 17.49 -10.14
CA TYR A 631 14.31 17.47 -11.41
C TYR A 631 14.90 16.52 -12.45
N ALA A 632 14.04 16.03 -13.33
CA ALA A 632 14.38 15.41 -14.60
C ALA A 632 13.58 16.12 -15.69
N VAL A 633 14.24 16.56 -16.76
CA VAL A 633 13.68 17.41 -17.80
C VAL A 633 13.94 16.79 -19.17
N GLY A 634 12.95 16.82 -20.06
CA GLY A 634 13.08 16.49 -21.49
C GLY A 634 12.59 17.64 -22.36
N VAL A 635 13.34 18.01 -23.40
CA VAL A 635 13.14 19.23 -24.20
C VAL A 635 13.28 18.96 -25.69
N ILE A 636 12.35 19.49 -26.49
CA ILE A 636 12.42 19.49 -27.95
C ILE A 636 12.35 20.94 -28.48
N SER A 637 12.96 21.19 -29.64
CA SER A 637 12.92 22.51 -30.29
C SER A 637 12.56 22.41 -31.78
N SER A 638 11.95 23.45 -32.34
CA SER A 638 11.81 23.64 -33.78
C SER A 638 12.87 24.56 -34.40
N GLU A 639 13.76 25.16 -33.60
CA GLU A 639 15.01 25.76 -34.12
C GLU A 639 16.05 24.68 -34.45
N GLU A 640 16.07 23.60 -33.66
CA GLU A 640 16.95 22.45 -33.83
C GLU A 640 16.11 21.15 -33.90
N PRO A 641 15.40 20.95 -35.02
CA PRO A 641 14.39 19.90 -35.18
C PRO A 641 14.96 18.46 -35.20
N ASP A 642 16.28 18.34 -35.25
CA ASP A 642 17.05 17.10 -35.21
C ASP A 642 17.57 16.74 -33.82
N LYS A 643 17.24 17.51 -32.76
CA LYS A 643 17.71 17.32 -31.38
C LYS A 643 16.60 17.21 -30.34
N LEU A 644 16.69 16.19 -29.48
CA LEU A 644 15.97 16.03 -28.21
C LEU A 644 17.00 16.16 -27.08
N VAL A 645 16.74 16.99 -26.07
CA VAL A 645 17.66 17.21 -24.93
C VAL A 645 17.07 16.71 -23.63
N ALA A 646 17.92 16.16 -22.77
CA ALA A 646 17.58 15.66 -21.45
C ALA A 646 18.49 16.27 -20.37
N ILE A 647 17.95 16.60 -19.21
CA ILE A 647 18.71 17.11 -18.04
C ILE A 647 18.29 16.30 -16.81
N LYS A 648 19.26 15.86 -16.00
CA LYS A 648 18.99 15.12 -14.76
C LYS A 648 19.68 15.70 -13.53
N LYS A 649 18.92 15.84 -12.43
CA LYS A 649 19.40 16.16 -11.09
C LYS A 649 18.45 15.57 -10.03
N GLY A 650 18.77 14.41 -9.47
CA GLY A 650 18.02 13.75 -8.40
C GLY A 650 16.83 12.90 -8.87
N SER A 651 16.00 13.37 -9.82
CA SER A 651 14.91 12.55 -10.36
C SER A 651 15.40 11.52 -11.39
N PRO A 652 14.84 10.30 -11.44
CA PRO A 652 15.27 9.28 -12.40
C PRO A 652 14.99 9.67 -13.86
N LEU A 653 16.00 9.45 -14.72
CA LEU A 653 15.91 9.60 -16.17
C LEU A 653 16.93 8.66 -16.85
N VAL A 654 16.48 7.93 -17.87
CA VAL A 654 17.28 7.02 -18.70
C VAL A 654 17.07 7.33 -20.18
N ILE A 655 18.06 7.00 -21.00
CA ILE A 655 18.04 7.13 -22.46
C ILE A 655 17.94 5.74 -23.08
N GLY A 656 17.13 5.56 -24.12
CA GLY A 656 17.14 4.36 -24.97
C GLY A 656 17.80 4.63 -26.32
N LEU A 657 18.57 3.67 -26.83
CA LEU A 657 19.28 3.75 -28.11
C LEU A 657 18.70 2.79 -29.15
N GLY A 658 17.96 3.29 -30.13
CA GLY A 658 17.41 2.49 -31.22
C GLY A 658 18.32 2.42 -32.46
N LYS A 659 17.74 2.05 -33.61
CA LYS A 659 18.43 2.06 -34.91
C LYS A 659 17.89 3.21 -35.77
N GLY A 660 18.62 4.33 -35.81
CA GLY A 660 18.14 5.57 -36.44
C GLY A 660 16.98 6.22 -35.68
N GLU A 661 16.92 5.95 -34.37
CA GLU A 661 15.98 6.53 -33.42
C GLU A 661 16.56 6.41 -31.99
N ASN A 662 16.19 7.32 -31.08
CA ASN A 662 16.59 7.32 -29.67
C ASN A 662 15.42 7.82 -28.78
N PHE A 663 15.52 7.58 -27.46
CA PHE A 663 14.42 7.76 -26.51
C PHE A 663 14.92 8.36 -25.19
N ILE A 664 14.03 8.99 -24.42
CA ILE A 664 14.24 9.30 -23.00
C ILE A 664 13.05 8.80 -22.17
N ALA A 665 13.26 8.34 -20.94
CA ALA A 665 12.17 7.95 -20.05
C ALA A 665 12.52 8.04 -18.57
N SER A 666 11.52 8.21 -17.71
CA SER A 666 11.69 8.14 -16.25
C SER A 666 11.90 6.70 -15.72
N ASP A 667 11.70 5.68 -16.55
CA ASP A 667 11.96 4.28 -16.24
C ASP A 667 12.14 3.45 -17.53
N ILE A 668 12.93 2.37 -17.47
CA ILE A 668 13.27 1.48 -18.59
C ILE A 668 12.04 0.83 -19.26
N PRO A 669 10.99 0.35 -18.54
CA PRO A 669 9.83 -0.30 -19.16
C PRO A 669 9.07 0.55 -20.19
N ALA A 670 9.22 1.88 -20.17
CA ALA A 670 8.55 2.78 -21.10
C ALA A 670 9.09 2.72 -22.54
N VAL A 671 10.32 2.24 -22.71
CA VAL A 671 11.07 2.26 -23.98
C VAL A 671 11.41 0.86 -24.49
N LEU A 672 11.26 -0.15 -23.62
CA LEU A 672 11.71 -1.53 -23.81
C LEU A 672 11.12 -2.26 -25.04
N GLU A 673 10.04 -1.75 -25.65
CA GLU A 673 9.51 -2.30 -26.92
C GLU A 673 10.41 -2.00 -28.11
N TYR A 674 11.05 -0.85 -28.07
CA TYR A 674 11.72 -0.26 -29.23
C TYR A 674 13.22 -0.50 -29.19
N THR A 675 13.78 -0.63 -27.98
CA THR A 675 15.18 -0.98 -27.80
C THR A 675 15.46 -1.66 -26.47
N ASN A 676 16.45 -2.54 -26.50
CA ASN A 676 17.11 -3.11 -25.33
C ASN A 676 18.42 -2.37 -24.97
N LYS A 677 18.83 -1.35 -25.72
CA LYS A 677 20.05 -0.57 -25.46
C LYS A 677 19.71 0.72 -24.73
N PHE A 678 20.42 1.02 -23.65
CA PHE A 678 20.18 2.21 -22.83
C PHE A 678 21.47 2.92 -22.44
N ILE A 679 21.34 4.19 -22.05
CA ILE A 679 22.35 4.97 -21.32
C ILE A 679 21.67 5.51 -20.05
N THR A 680 22.31 5.34 -18.89
CA THR A 680 21.86 5.95 -17.62
C THR A 680 22.51 7.31 -17.44
N LEU A 681 21.73 8.32 -17.01
CA LEU A 681 22.27 9.63 -16.64
C LEU A 681 22.56 9.70 -15.14
N ASP A 682 23.70 10.28 -14.80
CA ASP A 682 24.07 10.64 -13.43
C ASP A 682 23.57 12.07 -13.11
N ASP A 683 23.75 12.53 -11.87
CA ASP A 683 23.24 13.85 -11.46
C ASP A 683 24.15 14.99 -11.92
N GLY A 684 23.56 16.00 -12.55
CA GLY A 684 24.27 17.08 -13.23
C GLY A 684 24.62 16.78 -14.68
N GLU A 685 24.22 15.62 -15.22
CA GLU A 685 24.44 15.30 -16.64
C GLU A 685 23.33 15.84 -17.55
N ILE A 686 23.74 16.27 -18.74
CA ILE A 686 22.87 16.70 -19.84
C ILE A 686 23.13 15.81 -21.04
N ALA A 687 22.09 15.38 -21.75
CA ALA A 687 22.23 14.62 -22.98
C ALA A 687 21.58 15.30 -24.18
N VAL A 688 22.22 15.17 -25.34
CA VAL A 688 21.71 15.59 -26.64
C VAL A 688 21.54 14.34 -27.50
N LEU A 689 20.29 14.08 -27.89
CA LEU A 689 19.89 12.92 -28.67
C LEU A 689 19.48 13.40 -30.06
N THR A 690 20.17 12.90 -31.09
CA THR A 690 19.75 13.01 -32.49
C THR A 690 19.09 11.69 -32.92
N ARG A 691 18.72 11.53 -34.20
CA ARG A 691 18.24 10.22 -34.72
C ARG A 691 19.32 9.15 -34.68
N ASP A 692 20.56 9.51 -35.02
CA ASP A 692 21.64 8.55 -35.26
C ASP A 692 22.74 8.55 -34.18
N ASN A 693 22.74 9.53 -33.26
CA ASN A 693 23.77 9.69 -32.24
C ASN A 693 23.21 10.25 -30.92
N VAL A 694 23.82 9.86 -29.79
CA VAL A 694 23.57 10.41 -28.46
C VAL A 694 24.89 10.85 -27.84
N LYS A 695 24.93 12.08 -27.35
CA LYS A 695 26.07 12.64 -26.59
C LYS A 695 25.62 13.05 -25.20
N VAL A 696 26.48 12.85 -24.21
CA VAL A 696 26.25 13.24 -22.81
C VAL A 696 27.34 14.21 -22.38
N PHE A 697 27.01 15.16 -21.51
CA PHE A 697 27.88 16.26 -21.09
C PHE A 697 27.76 16.53 -19.59
N ASP A 698 28.84 17.01 -18.97
CA ASP A 698 28.82 17.57 -17.62
C ASP A 698 28.27 19.01 -17.61
N LEU A 699 28.04 19.59 -16.43
CA LEU A 699 27.64 21.01 -16.29
C LEU A 699 28.69 22.01 -16.82
N ASN A 700 29.91 21.58 -17.13
CA ASN A 700 30.95 22.45 -17.71
C ASN A 700 30.96 22.41 -19.25
N GLY A 701 30.21 21.48 -19.87
CA GLY A 701 30.15 21.28 -21.32
C GLY A 701 31.15 20.24 -21.86
N ASN A 702 31.83 19.49 -20.99
CA ASN A 702 32.74 18.42 -21.41
C ASN A 702 31.94 17.18 -21.82
N GLU A 703 32.25 16.58 -22.97
CA GLU A 703 31.58 15.37 -23.46
C GLU A 703 31.99 14.13 -22.61
N ILE A 704 31.00 13.50 -21.98
CA ILE A 704 31.14 12.29 -21.18
C ILE A 704 30.82 11.09 -22.08
N LYS A 705 31.75 10.14 -22.21
CA LYS A 705 31.46 8.83 -22.79
C LYS A 705 30.71 7.99 -21.76
N LYS A 706 29.53 7.48 -22.15
CA LYS A 706 28.72 6.56 -21.33
C LYS A 706 28.69 5.19 -21.99
N ASP A 707 28.76 4.14 -21.18
CA ASP A 707 28.65 2.76 -21.66
C ASP A 707 27.21 2.41 -22.06
N ILE A 708 27.09 1.61 -23.12
CA ILE A 708 25.78 1.17 -23.62
C ILE A 708 25.31 -0.06 -22.84
N LEU A 709 24.26 0.14 -22.08
CA LEU A 709 23.57 -0.86 -21.31
C LEU A 709 22.72 -1.76 -22.20
N ASN A 710 23.06 -3.05 -22.35
CA ASN A 710 22.20 -4.01 -23.05
C ASN A 710 21.29 -4.73 -22.02
N VAL A 711 19.99 -4.52 -22.14
CA VAL A 711 18.94 -4.92 -21.21
C VAL A 711 18.18 -6.13 -21.77
N ASN A 712 18.60 -7.34 -21.37
CA ASN A 712 18.20 -8.60 -22.01
C ASN A 712 16.79 -9.12 -21.67
N TRP A 713 15.88 -8.27 -21.20
CA TRP A 713 14.52 -8.65 -20.78
C TRP A 713 13.44 -8.12 -21.74
N ASN A 714 12.25 -8.74 -21.77
CA ASN A 714 11.12 -8.31 -22.60
C ASN A 714 9.96 -7.81 -21.72
N ILE A 715 9.16 -6.88 -22.23
CA ILE A 715 8.03 -6.19 -21.60
C ILE A 715 7.02 -7.12 -20.92
N THR A 716 6.73 -8.27 -21.53
CA THR A 716 5.81 -9.28 -20.98
C THR A 716 6.23 -9.78 -19.60
N LEU A 717 7.50 -9.59 -19.21
CA LEU A 717 8.01 -9.93 -17.88
C LEU A 717 7.65 -8.87 -16.81
N ALA A 718 7.23 -7.66 -17.18
CA ALA A 718 6.84 -6.59 -16.25
C ALA A 718 5.32 -6.52 -15.99
N GLU A 719 4.50 -7.24 -16.76
CA GLU A 719 3.04 -7.32 -16.56
C GLU A 719 2.66 -8.42 -15.55
N LYS A 720 1.45 -8.35 -14.96
CA LYS A 720 0.95 -9.45 -14.10
C LYS A 720 0.63 -10.74 -14.86
N GLY A 721 0.50 -10.72 -16.19
CA GLY A 721 0.43 -11.93 -17.03
C GLY A 721 -0.70 -12.91 -16.67
N GLY A 722 -1.81 -12.44 -16.09
CA GLY A 722 -2.93 -13.27 -15.62
C GLY A 722 -2.84 -13.77 -14.17
N TYR A 723 -1.72 -13.55 -13.48
CA TYR A 723 -1.59 -13.84 -12.04
C TYR A 723 -2.24 -12.75 -11.18
N LYS A 724 -2.65 -13.08 -9.95
CA LYS A 724 -3.32 -12.13 -9.05
C LYS A 724 -2.32 -11.10 -8.49
N HIS A 725 -1.11 -11.55 -8.19
CA HIS A 725 -0.06 -10.77 -7.56
C HIS A 725 1.25 -10.89 -8.35
N PHE A 726 2.10 -9.87 -8.32
CA PHE A 726 3.44 -9.94 -8.90
C PHE A 726 4.28 -11.02 -8.21
N MET A 727 4.21 -11.11 -6.88
CA MET A 727 4.93 -12.17 -6.15
C MET A 727 4.48 -13.58 -6.58
N GLU A 728 3.20 -13.78 -6.90
CA GLU A 728 2.69 -15.06 -7.42
C GLU A 728 3.28 -15.38 -8.80
N LYS A 729 3.27 -14.40 -9.71
CA LYS A 729 3.92 -14.52 -11.02
C LYS A 729 5.39 -14.87 -10.87
N GLU A 730 6.13 -14.11 -10.07
CA GLU A 730 7.57 -14.24 -9.89
C GLU A 730 7.96 -15.60 -9.31
N ILE A 731 7.19 -16.14 -8.34
CA ILE A 731 7.39 -17.50 -7.85
C ILE A 731 7.23 -18.53 -8.98
N ASN A 732 6.22 -18.36 -9.84
CA ASN A 732 5.96 -19.26 -10.97
C ASN A 732 6.94 -19.08 -12.14
N GLU A 733 7.60 -17.93 -12.27
CA GLU A 733 8.65 -17.66 -13.26
C GLU A 733 10.01 -18.32 -12.93
N GLN A 734 10.18 -18.88 -11.72
CA GLN A 734 11.47 -19.42 -11.30
C GLN A 734 12.07 -20.55 -12.17
N PRO A 735 11.31 -21.48 -12.78
CA PRO A 735 11.86 -22.43 -13.74
C PRO A 735 12.52 -21.74 -14.94
N LYS A 736 11.87 -20.71 -15.48
CA LYS A 736 12.42 -19.91 -16.57
C LYS A 736 13.62 -19.09 -16.10
N THR A 737 13.46 -18.40 -14.96
CA THR A 737 14.52 -17.61 -14.33
C THR A 737 15.81 -18.41 -14.17
N ILE A 738 15.74 -19.61 -13.61
CA ILE A 738 16.92 -20.46 -13.39
C ILE A 738 17.59 -20.81 -14.72
N ASN A 739 16.83 -21.14 -15.77
CA ASN A 739 17.39 -21.35 -17.11
C ASN A 739 18.04 -20.08 -17.68
N ASP A 740 17.35 -18.94 -17.63
CA ASP A 740 17.82 -17.65 -18.14
C ASP A 740 19.11 -17.22 -17.41
N THR A 741 19.20 -17.44 -16.08
CA THR A 741 20.39 -17.20 -15.27
C THR A 741 21.54 -18.15 -15.62
N ILE A 742 21.29 -19.45 -15.79
CA ILE A 742 22.33 -20.43 -16.20
C ILE A 742 22.90 -20.02 -17.56
N ALA A 743 22.02 -19.77 -18.54
CA ALA A 743 22.41 -19.40 -19.90
C ALA A 743 23.15 -18.06 -19.92
N GLY A 744 22.62 -17.03 -19.25
CA GLY A 744 23.24 -15.71 -19.19
C GLY A 744 24.58 -15.70 -18.45
N TYR A 745 24.75 -16.49 -17.40
CA TYR A 745 26.04 -16.63 -16.73
C TYR A 745 27.04 -17.39 -17.60
N LEU A 746 26.68 -18.57 -18.13
CA LEU A 746 27.59 -19.38 -18.97
C LEU A 746 27.90 -18.77 -20.35
N SER A 747 27.12 -17.80 -20.82
CA SER A 747 27.41 -17.06 -22.06
C SER A 747 28.46 -15.96 -21.93
N ASN A 748 28.95 -15.69 -20.72
CA ASN A 748 29.93 -14.64 -20.44
C ASN A 748 31.25 -15.22 -19.95
N GLU A 749 32.36 -14.59 -20.35
CA GLU A 749 33.67 -14.88 -19.76
C GLU A 749 33.83 -14.10 -18.44
N HIS A 750 34.36 -14.79 -17.43
CA HIS A 750 34.52 -14.24 -16.07
C HIS A 750 35.98 -14.21 -15.62
N GLU A 751 36.91 -14.10 -16.58
CA GLU A 751 38.35 -14.30 -16.36
C GLU A 751 38.97 -13.29 -15.37
N GLU A 752 38.58 -12.03 -15.48
CA GLU A 752 39.00 -10.99 -14.53
C GLU A 752 38.53 -11.29 -13.11
N LEU A 753 37.27 -11.72 -12.94
CA LEU A 753 36.75 -12.14 -11.63
C LEU A 753 37.48 -13.37 -11.08
N PHE A 754 37.79 -14.35 -11.93
CA PHE A 754 38.58 -15.50 -11.50
C PHE A 754 40.00 -15.09 -11.09
N ASN A 755 40.61 -14.12 -11.77
CA ASN A 755 41.91 -13.56 -11.39
C ASN A 755 41.84 -12.80 -10.06
N ILE A 756 40.79 -12.00 -9.81
CA ILE A 756 40.54 -11.37 -8.50
C ILE A 756 40.41 -12.44 -7.41
N LEU A 757 39.50 -13.40 -7.59
CA LEU A 757 39.17 -14.42 -6.58
C LEU A 757 40.25 -15.51 -6.41
N THR A 758 41.19 -15.65 -7.34
CA THR A 758 42.37 -16.52 -7.17
C THR A 758 43.44 -15.86 -6.30
N ASN A 759 43.56 -14.52 -6.35
CA ASN A 759 44.46 -13.74 -5.50
C ASN A 759 43.85 -13.31 -4.15
N THR A 760 42.59 -13.70 -3.89
CA THR A 760 41.86 -13.35 -2.67
C THR A 760 42.22 -14.29 -1.51
N ASP A 761 42.86 -13.77 -0.47
CA ASP A 761 43.11 -14.51 0.78
C ASP A 761 41.85 -14.51 1.70
N ARG A 762 40.96 -13.51 1.56
CA ARG A 762 39.68 -13.43 2.29
C ARG A 762 38.60 -12.72 1.48
N LEU A 763 37.42 -13.35 1.40
CA LEU A 763 36.24 -12.80 0.75
C LEU A 763 35.18 -12.40 1.79
N TYR A 764 34.77 -11.15 1.78
CA TYR A 764 33.57 -10.68 2.47
C TYR A 764 32.38 -10.69 1.51
N ILE A 765 31.22 -11.17 1.96
CA ILE A 765 29.94 -10.97 1.28
C ILE A 765 29.12 -10.01 2.12
N ILE A 766 28.71 -8.89 1.53
CA ILE A 766 27.91 -7.86 2.21
C ILE A 766 26.58 -7.66 1.51
N ALA A 767 25.49 -7.66 2.28
CA ALA A 767 24.14 -7.58 1.74
C ALA A 767 23.12 -7.26 2.84
N CYS A 768 21.86 -7.03 2.43
CA CYS A 768 20.72 -6.86 3.33
C CYS A 768 19.59 -7.86 3.00
N GLY A 769 18.83 -8.28 4.02
CA GLY A 769 17.63 -9.12 3.89
C GLY A 769 17.83 -10.42 3.10
N THR A 770 16.97 -10.70 2.14
CA THR A 770 17.04 -11.91 1.28
C THR A 770 18.39 -12.06 0.55
N SER A 771 19.06 -10.96 0.17
CA SER A 771 20.39 -11.04 -0.47
C SER A 771 21.48 -11.50 0.51
N PHE A 772 21.34 -11.20 1.80
CA PHE A 772 22.22 -11.72 2.86
C PHE A 772 22.01 -13.23 3.06
N ASN A 773 20.76 -13.70 3.04
CA ASN A 773 20.47 -15.14 3.06
C ASN A 773 21.10 -15.87 1.86
N ALA A 774 21.12 -15.26 0.67
CA ALA A 774 21.78 -15.83 -0.51
C ALA A 774 23.31 -15.90 -0.32
N GLY A 775 23.91 -14.85 0.23
CA GLY A 775 25.33 -14.82 0.61
C GLY A 775 25.72 -15.93 1.59
N LEU A 776 24.87 -16.21 2.59
CA LEU A 776 25.07 -17.31 3.54
C LEU A 776 25.05 -18.69 2.87
N VAL A 777 24.24 -18.91 1.82
CA VAL A 777 24.33 -20.15 1.01
C VAL A 777 25.61 -20.15 0.17
N GLY A 778 25.93 -19.01 -0.47
CA GLY A 778 27.14 -18.81 -1.28
C GLY A 778 28.43 -19.16 -0.53
N LYS A 779 28.55 -18.77 0.73
CA LYS A 779 29.66 -19.15 1.63
C LYS A 779 29.91 -20.66 1.63
N PHE A 780 28.87 -21.49 1.79
CA PHE A 780 29.05 -22.95 1.82
C PHE A 780 29.60 -23.52 0.51
N TRP A 781 29.21 -22.95 -0.64
CA TRP A 781 29.74 -23.38 -1.94
C TRP A 781 31.17 -22.86 -2.19
N LEU A 782 31.45 -21.60 -1.87
CA LEU A 782 32.76 -20.99 -2.07
C LEU A 782 33.83 -21.63 -1.16
N GLU A 783 33.53 -21.89 0.11
CA GLU A 783 34.44 -22.59 1.03
C GLU A 783 34.65 -24.06 0.63
N LYS A 784 33.60 -24.73 0.11
CA LYS A 784 33.68 -26.12 -0.36
C LYS A 784 34.51 -26.25 -1.64
N PHE A 785 34.19 -25.46 -2.65
CA PHE A 785 34.72 -25.62 -4.02
C PHE A 785 35.90 -24.68 -4.31
N ALA A 786 35.78 -23.38 -4.03
CA ALA A 786 36.84 -22.40 -4.33
C ALA A 786 37.95 -22.35 -3.26
N ARG A 787 37.70 -22.95 -2.08
CA ARG A 787 38.61 -23.00 -0.92
C ARG A 787 39.07 -21.62 -0.41
N ILE A 788 38.22 -20.61 -0.58
CA ILE A 788 38.45 -19.24 -0.08
C ILE A 788 37.73 -19.11 1.28
N PRO A 789 38.35 -18.55 2.33
CA PRO A 789 37.65 -18.17 3.56
C PRO A 789 36.61 -17.09 3.27
N VAL A 790 35.34 -17.34 3.64
CA VAL A 790 34.24 -16.40 3.38
C VAL A 790 33.59 -15.91 4.67
N GLU A 791 33.55 -14.60 4.87
CA GLU A 791 32.75 -13.95 5.91
C GLU A 791 31.49 -13.34 5.27
N VAL A 792 30.35 -13.35 5.96
CA VAL A 792 29.07 -12.82 5.44
C VAL A 792 28.47 -11.91 6.50
N ASP A 793 28.32 -10.63 6.16
CA ASP A 793 27.91 -9.59 7.10
C ASP A 793 26.68 -8.82 6.57
N TYR A 794 25.86 -8.33 7.50
CA TYR A 794 24.88 -7.29 7.16
C TYR A 794 25.64 -6.02 6.75
N ALA A 795 25.28 -5.44 5.60
CA ALA A 795 26.02 -4.31 5.06
C ALA A 795 26.07 -3.09 6.01
N SER A 796 24.98 -2.84 6.77
CA SER A 796 24.93 -1.80 7.80
C SER A 796 26.00 -2.00 8.87
N GLU A 797 26.09 -3.21 9.44
CA GLU A 797 27.06 -3.52 10.50
C GLU A 797 28.50 -3.56 9.97
N TYR A 798 28.69 -4.05 8.74
CA TYR A 798 30.00 -4.02 8.08
C TYR A 798 30.51 -2.60 7.86
N ARG A 799 29.62 -1.65 7.52
CA ARG A 799 29.99 -0.26 7.24
C ARG A 799 30.60 0.43 8.46
N TYR A 800 30.01 0.23 9.64
CA TYR A 800 30.31 0.98 10.85
C TYR A 800 31.30 0.28 11.81
N ARG A 801 31.75 -0.94 11.52
CA ARG A 801 32.78 -1.62 12.31
C ARG A 801 34.20 -1.26 11.86
N ASP A 802 35.17 -1.49 12.73
CA ASP A 802 36.60 -1.47 12.39
C ASP A 802 36.90 -2.64 11.43
N LYS A 803 37.00 -2.33 10.14
CA LYS A 803 37.20 -3.31 9.06
C LYS A 803 38.67 -3.72 8.97
N ILE A 804 38.91 -5.01 8.69
CA ILE A 804 40.24 -5.53 8.37
C ILE A 804 40.29 -5.72 6.85
N ILE A 805 40.90 -4.74 6.17
CA ILE A 805 41.08 -4.75 4.71
C ILE A 805 42.57 -4.80 4.38
N THR A 806 42.90 -5.60 3.38
CA THR A 806 44.22 -5.74 2.76
C THR A 806 44.08 -5.70 1.24
N ASP A 807 45.20 -5.58 0.54
CA ASP A 807 45.33 -5.68 -0.92
C ASP A 807 44.76 -6.99 -1.50
N LYS A 808 44.73 -8.06 -0.69
CA LYS A 808 44.14 -9.37 -1.02
C LYS A 808 42.73 -9.60 -0.45
N THR A 809 42.09 -8.56 0.07
CA THR A 809 40.70 -8.61 0.52
C THR A 809 39.77 -8.29 -0.64
N THR A 810 38.76 -9.14 -0.84
CA THR A 810 37.70 -8.91 -1.84
C THR A 810 36.34 -8.81 -1.16
N ILE A 811 35.49 -7.90 -1.63
CA ILE A 811 34.13 -7.66 -1.13
C ILE A 811 33.14 -7.97 -2.25
N LEU A 812 32.19 -8.87 -1.99
CA LEU A 812 31.07 -9.18 -2.85
C LEU A 812 29.79 -8.53 -2.30
N GLY A 813 29.37 -7.42 -2.90
CA GLY A 813 28.10 -6.76 -2.59
C GLY A 813 26.93 -7.43 -3.33
N ILE A 814 25.92 -7.95 -2.61
CA ILE A 814 24.73 -8.58 -3.23
C ILE A 814 23.50 -7.68 -3.03
N SER A 815 22.91 -7.20 -4.12
CA SER A 815 21.68 -6.40 -4.09
C SER A 815 20.80 -6.65 -5.31
N GLN A 816 19.49 -6.82 -5.14
CA GLN A 816 18.56 -6.98 -6.27
C GLN A 816 18.56 -5.76 -7.19
N SER A 817 18.42 -4.56 -6.61
CA SER A 817 18.28 -3.30 -7.34
C SER A 817 19.61 -2.61 -7.62
N GLY A 818 20.67 -2.92 -6.87
CA GLY A 818 21.95 -2.19 -6.93
C GLY A 818 21.87 -0.75 -6.42
N GLU A 819 20.76 -0.35 -5.78
CA GLU A 819 20.54 0.98 -5.21
C GLU A 819 20.32 0.94 -3.68
N THR A 820 20.55 -0.21 -3.03
CA THR A 820 20.46 -0.36 -1.57
C THR A 820 21.54 0.47 -0.89
N ALA A 821 21.16 1.50 -0.14
CA ALA A 821 22.10 2.48 0.43
C ALA A 821 23.22 1.82 1.27
N ASP A 822 22.87 0.99 2.25
CA ASP A 822 23.83 0.28 3.11
C ASP A 822 24.87 -0.51 2.28
N THR A 823 24.39 -1.32 1.33
CA THR A 823 25.25 -2.20 0.52
C THR A 823 26.15 -1.41 -0.41
N ARG A 824 25.62 -0.34 -1.03
CA ARG A 824 26.38 0.55 -1.91
C ARG A 824 27.47 1.29 -1.16
N PHE A 825 27.13 1.96 -0.06
CA PHE A 825 28.13 2.73 0.67
C PHE A 825 29.13 1.85 1.41
N ALA A 826 28.73 0.70 1.96
CA ALA A 826 29.67 -0.24 2.56
C ALA A 826 30.70 -0.78 1.53
N LEU A 827 30.26 -1.07 0.29
CA LEU A 827 31.15 -1.49 -0.80
C LEU A 827 32.07 -0.36 -1.27
N LEU A 828 31.54 0.86 -1.44
CA LEU A 828 32.32 2.06 -1.78
C LEU A 828 33.36 2.42 -0.71
N ASP A 829 33.01 2.33 0.57
CA ASP A 829 33.91 2.64 1.67
C ASP A 829 35.04 1.60 1.73
N ALA A 830 34.74 0.31 1.57
CA ALA A 830 35.75 -0.74 1.45
C ALA A 830 36.66 -0.60 0.21
N LYS A 831 36.12 -0.10 -0.92
CA LYS A 831 36.91 0.22 -2.12
C LYS A 831 37.93 1.32 -1.87
N LYS A 832 37.55 2.38 -1.14
CA LYS A 832 38.47 3.47 -0.73
C LYS A 832 39.56 2.97 0.23
N GLU A 833 39.23 1.98 1.05
CA GLU A 833 40.17 1.29 1.96
C GLU A 833 41.08 0.27 1.24
N GLY A 834 40.92 0.09 -0.09
CA GLY A 834 41.83 -0.68 -0.95
C GLY A 834 41.37 -2.10 -1.30
N ALA A 835 40.19 -2.53 -0.86
CA ALA A 835 39.65 -3.85 -1.20
C ALA A 835 39.20 -3.92 -2.67
N LYS A 836 39.31 -5.11 -3.28
CA LYS A 836 38.67 -5.39 -4.57
C LYS A 836 37.17 -5.58 -4.40
N THR A 837 36.39 -5.05 -5.32
CA THR A 837 34.93 -5.01 -5.20
C THR A 837 34.22 -5.70 -6.35
N VAL A 838 33.27 -6.56 -6.00
CA VAL A 838 32.44 -7.32 -6.92
C VAL A 838 30.98 -7.06 -6.58
N ALA A 839 30.14 -6.74 -7.56
CA ALA A 839 28.69 -6.64 -7.39
C ALA A 839 27.98 -7.87 -7.95
N LEU A 840 27.02 -8.43 -7.21
CA LEU A 840 26.03 -9.37 -7.74
C LEU A 840 24.66 -8.67 -7.74
N VAL A 841 24.19 -8.28 -8.93
CA VAL A 841 22.96 -7.50 -9.10
C VAL A 841 22.02 -8.07 -10.16
N ASN A 842 20.76 -7.64 -10.14
CA ASN A 842 19.82 -7.92 -11.23
C ASN A 842 19.64 -6.72 -12.16
N VAL A 843 19.55 -5.51 -11.61
CA VAL A 843 19.40 -4.30 -12.41
C VAL A 843 20.75 -3.94 -13.03
N ILE A 844 20.85 -4.19 -14.33
CA ILE A 844 21.99 -3.80 -15.16
C ILE A 844 22.09 -2.27 -15.12
N GLY A 845 23.28 -1.72 -14.89
CA GLY A 845 23.51 -0.26 -14.92
C GLY A 845 23.07 0.47 -13.66
N SER A 846 22.67 -0.25 -12.60
CA SER A 846 22.48 0.28 -11.25
C SER A 846 23.77 0.86 -10.67
N SER A 847 23.67 1.75 -9.67
CA SER A 847 24.84 2.45 -9.09
C SER A 847 25.90 1.47 -8.58
N LEU A 848 25.51 0.42 -7.86
CA LEU A 848 26.45 -0.62 -7.40
C LEU A 848 27.19 -1.31 -8.56
N SER A 849 26.55 -1.47 -9.73
CA SER A 849 27.19 -2.03 -10.93
C SER A 849 28.18 -1.06 -11.59
N ARG A 850 27.92 0.26 -11.55
CA ARG A 850 28.84 1.28 -12.10
C ARG A 850 30.05 1.52 -11.19
N GLU A 851 29.91 1.25 -9.90
CA GLU A 851 30.89 1.60 -8.86
C GLU A 851 31.84 0.45 -8.45
N SER A 852 31.50 -0.80 -8.76
CA SER A 852 32.31 -1.99 -8.44
C SER A 852 33.43 -2.23 -9.46
N ASP A 853 34.49 -2.96 -9.07
CA ASP A 853 35.57 -3.34 -9.98
C ASP A 853 35.14 -4.46 -10.95
N TYR A 854 34.22 -5.33 -10.52
CA TYR A 854 33.62 -6.37 -11.37
C TYR A 854 32.12 -6.53 -11.09
N VAL A 855 31.34 -6.97 -12.08
CA VAL A 855 29.90 -7.19 -11.93
C VAL A 855 29.45 -8.55 -12.45
N LEU A 856 28.66 -9.23 -11.63
CA LEU A 856 27.86 -10.40 -11.99
C LEU A 856 26.38 -10.02 -12.08
N TYR A 857 25.73 -10.43 -13.17
CA TYR A 857 24.30 -10.24 -13.36
C TYR A 857 23.52 -11.52 -13.12
N THR A 858 22.36 -11.42 -12.47
CA THR A 858 21.46 -12.56 -12.23
C THR A 858 20.54 -12.88 -13.39
N TYR A 859 20.35 -11.96 -14.34
CA TYR A 859 19.52 -12.14 -15.55
C TYR A 859 18.05 -12.62 -15.29
N CYS A 860 17.46 -12.36 -14.11
CA CYS A 860 16.17 -12.95 -13.71
C CYS A 860 14.91 -12.21 -14.20
N GLY A 861 15.08 -11.17 -15.02
CA GLY A 861 13.98 -10.30 -15.44
C GLY A 861 13.55 -9.31 -14.33
N PRO A 862 12.49 -8.51 -14.56
CA PRO A 862 11.97 -7.56 -13.59
C PRO A 862 11.35 -8.28 -12.40
N GLU A 863 11.66 -7.85 -11.19
CA GLU A 863 10.99 -8.28 -9.97
C GLU A 863 10.34 -7.05 -9.34
N ILE A 864 9.01 -7.06 -9.31
CA ILE A 864 8.12 -5.95 -8.96
C ILE A 864 7.58 -6.14 -7.54
N GLY A 865 7.27 -7.38 -7.14
CA GLY A 865 6.83 -7.69 -5.77
C GLY A 865 7.91 -7.32 -4.75
N VAL A 866 7.55 -6.61 -3.67
CA VAL A 866 8.52 -6.12 -2.66
C VAL A 866 9.35 -7.26 -2.08
N ALA A 867 8.70 -8.35 -1.66
CA ALA A 867 9.37 -9.53 -1.15
C ALA A 867 10.08 -10.28 -2.30
N ALA A 868 11.42 -10.25 -2.33
CA ALA A 868 12.20 -10.94 -3.34
C ALA A 868 11.93 -12.45 -3.35
N THR A 869 11.86 -13.05 -4.55
CA THR A 869 11.56 -14.48 -4.78
C THR A 869 12.47 -15.06 -5.85
N LYS A 870 12.28 -14.68 -7.12
CA LYS A 870 13.07 -15.17 -8.25
C LYS A 870 14.48 -14.59 -8.31
N THR A 871 14.70 -13.39 -7.76
CA THR A 871 16.05 -12.85 -7.58
C THR A 871 16.86 -13.73 -6.63
N PHE A 872 16.25 -14.26 -5.56
CA PHE A 872 16.96 -15.11 -4.61
C PHE A 872 17.47 -16.40 -5.27
N THR A 873 16.62 -17.12 -6.01
CA THR A 873 17.04 -18.33 -6.72
C THR A 873 18.05 -18.04 -7.83
N ALA A 874 17.96 -16.90 -8.50
CA ALA A 874 18.97 -16.48 -9.47
C ALA A 874 20.34 -16.14 -8.82
N GLN A 875 20.34 -15.42 -7.69
CA GLN A 875 21.57 -15.20 -6.89
C GLN A 875 22.21 -16.52 -6.48
N LEU A 876 21.41 -17.50 -6.04
CA LEU A 876 21.88 -18.84 -5.71
C LEU A 876 22.52 -19.56 -6.92
N VAL A 877 21.90 -19.49 -8.10
CA VAL A 877 22.47 -20.09 -9.33
C VAL A 877 23.83 -19.47 -9.68
N VAL A 878 23.95 -18.13 -9.65
CA VAL A 878 25.21 -17.44 -9.95
C VAL A 878 26.30 -17.79 -8.93
N LEU A 879 26.00 -17.76 -7.64
CA LEU A 879 26.95 -18.13 -6.57
C LEU A 879 27.41 -19.58 -6.67
N PHE A 880 26.52 -20.50 -7.05
CA PHE A 880 26.87 -21.91 -7.27
C PHE A 880 27.80 -22.08 -8.48
N LEU A 881 27.44 -21.50 -9.64
CA LEU A 881 28.23 -21.58 -10.87
C LEU A 881 29.63 -20.99 -10.69
N LEU A 882 29.73 -19.82 -10.06
CA LEU A 882 31.00 -19.17 -9.67
C LEU A 882 31.87 -20.11 -8.82
N SER A 883 31.26 -20.76 -7.83
CA SER A 883 31.97 -21.65 -6.91
C SER A 883 32.53 -22.89 -7.61
N ILE A 884 31.74 -23.56 -8.46
CA ILE A 884 32.20 -24.79 -9.15
C ILE A 884 33.21 -24.48 -10.26
N GLN A 885 33.11 -23.35 -10.95
CA GLN A 885 34.12 -22.95 -11.94
C GLN A 885 35.45 -22.55 -11.28
N LEU A 886 35.42 -21.84 -10.14
CA LEU A 886 36.62 -21.61 -9.32
C LEU A 886 37.22 -22.92 -8.81
N GLY A 887 36.38 -23.85 -8.36
CA GLY A 887 36.82 -25.17 -7.90
C GLY A 887 37.50 -25.98 -9.00
N LEU A 888 36.98 -25.95 -10.23
CA LEU A 888 37.60 -26.59 -11.39
C LEU A 888 38.97 -25.97 -11.70
N ARG A 889 39.04 -24.64 -11.79
CA ARG A 889 40.28 -23.88 -12.05
C ARG A 889 41.37 -24.11 -11.02
N LYS A 890 41.00 -24.24 -9.75
CA LYS A 890 41.92 -24.55 -8.63
C LYS A 890 42.21 -26.06 -8.49
N GLY A 891 41.67 -26.92 -9.36
CA GLY A 891 41.84 -28.37 -9.29
C GLY A 891 41.20 -29.04 -8.05
N VAL A 892 40.24 -28.36 -7.41
CA VAL A 892 39.54 -28.85 -6.20
C VAL A 892 38.41 -29.81 -6.56
N ILE A 893 37.79 -29.64 -7.74
CA ILE A 893 36.88 -30.62 -8.34
C ILE A 893 37.36 -31.01 -9.73
N SER A 894 37.04 -32.24 -10.13
CA SER A 894 37.34 -32.77 -11.46
C SER A 894 36.39 -32.24 -12.54
N GLU A 895 36.79 -32.34 -13.82
CA GLU A 895 35.92 -32.10 -14.98
C GLU A 895 34.65 -32.97 -14.95
N GLU A 896 34.76 -34.23 -14.50
CA GLU A 896 33.63 -35.15 -14.36
C GLU A 896 32.62 -34.67 -13.30
N GLU A 897 33.11 -34.19 -12.15
CA GLU A 897 32.27 -33.59 -11.12
C GLU A 897 31.65 -32.28 -11.57
N TYR A 898 32.42 -31.41 -12.22
CA TYR A 898 31.92 -30.15 -12.79
C TYR A 898 30.76 -30.42 -13.76
N LYS A 899 30.97 -31.32 -14.72
CA LYS A 899 29.94 -31.74 -15.68
C LYS A 899 28.72 -32.33 -14.98
N LYS A 900 28.90 -33.19 -13.98
CA LYS A 900 27.81 -33.76 -13.18
C LYS A 900 26.98 -32.69 -12.47
N TYR A 901 27.61 -31.66 -11.89
CA TYR A 901 26.90 -30.55 -11.24
C TYR A 901 26.12 -29.71 -12.27
N ILE A 902 26.70 -29.43 -13.43
CA ILE A 902 26.02 -28.72 -14.53
C ILE A 902 24.83 -29.54 -15.08
N ASP A 903 25.01 -30.84 -15.33
CA ASP A 903 23.96 -31.75 -15.81
C ASP A 903 22.80 -31.91 -14.82
N GLU A 904 23.04 -31.82 -13.51
CA GLU A 904 21.96 -31.76 -12.50
C GLU A 904 21.34 -30.37 -12.39
N LEU A 905 22.12 -29.29 -12.54
CA LEU A 905 21.62 -27.92 -12.51
C LEU A 905 20.63 -27.65 -13.65
N TYR A 906 20.90 -28.12 -14.87
CA TYR A 906 19.95 -28.07 -15.99
C TYR A 906 18.63 -28.82 -15.75
N LYS A 907 18.59 -29.78 -14.82
CA LYS A 907 17.36 -30.49 -14.43
C LYS A 907 16.56 -29.73 -13.37
N ILE A 908 17.16 -28.79 -12.65
CA ILE A 908 16.50 -28.02 -11.56
C ILE A 908 15.22 -27.30 -12.04
N PRO A 909 15.19 -26.56 -13.16
CA PRO A 909 13.97 -25.95 -13.69
C PRO A 909 12.77 -26.90 -13.74
N LYS A 910 12.98 -28.13 -14.25
CA LYS A 910 11.91 -29.12 -14.35
C LYS A 910 11.49 -29.67 -12.99
N LYS A 911 12.43 -29.80 -12.06
CA LYS A 911 12.16 -30.17 -10.67
C LYS A 911 11.35 -29.05 -9.96
N VAL A 912 11.63 -27.77 -10.23
CA VAL A 912 10.86 -26.62 -9.71
C VAL A 912 9.43 -26.60 -10.27
N GLU A 913 9.21 -26.82 -11.58
CA GLU A 913 7.85 -26.95 -12.15
C GLU A 913 7.02 -28.02 -11.41
N ASN A 914 7.63 -29.16 -11.07
CA ASN A 914 6.96 -30.24 -10.37
C ASN A 914 6.60 -29.89 -8.92
N ILE A 915 7.33 -28.96 -8.29
CA ILE A 915 6.97 -28.38 -6.98
C ILE A 915 5.84 -27.35 -7.14
N LEU A 916 5.90 -26.47 -8.16
CA LEU A 916 4.87 -25.45 -8.41
C LEU A 916 3.49 -26.08 -8.66
N LYS A 917 3.41 -27.24 -9.32
CA LYS A 917 2.15 -28.02 -9.47
C LYS A 917 1.51 -28.40 -8.14
N LYS A 918 2.26 -28.46 -7.03
CA LYS A 918 1.78 -28.76 -5.67
C LYS A 918 1.24 -27.52 -4.95
N SER A 919 1.19 -26.34 -5.61
CA SER A 919 0.73 -25.07 -5.03
C SER A 919 -0.65 -25.17 -4.36
N ASN A 920 -1.61 -25.90 -4.92
CA ASN A 920 -2.92 -26.11 -4.29
C ASN A 920 -2.84 -26.89 -2.97
N TYR A 921 -2.01 -27.94 -2.90
CA TYR A 921 -1.76 -28.66 -1.65
C TYR A 921 -1.03 -27.78 -0.62
N ILE A 922 -0.05 -26.98 -1.07
CA ILE A 922 0.64 -26.03 -0.19
C ILE A 922 -0.32 -24.94 0.30
N LYS A 923 -1.35 -24.57 -0.48
CA LYS A 923 -2.44 -23.67 -0.07
C LYS A 923 -3.36 -24.31 0.98
N GLU A 924 -3.65 -25.60 0.88
CA GLU A 924 -4.34 -26.36 1.93
C GLU A 924 -3.52 -26.41 3.22
N LEU A 925 -2.19 -26.60 3.14
CA LEU A 925 -1.29 -26.50 4.29
C LEU A 925 -1.15 -25.06 4.83
N ALA A 926 -1.17 -24.04 3.97
CA ALA A 926 -1.23 -22.65 4.41
C ALA A 926 -2.51 -22.39 5.21
N TYR A 927 -3.66 -22.86 4.72
CA TYR A 927 -4.90 -22.89 5.51
C TYR A 927 -4.75 -23.76 6.77
N GLN A 928 -3.96 -24.85 6.69
CA GLN A 928 -3.40 -25.71 7.76
C GLN A 928 -2.76 -24.91 8.93
N TYR A 929 -2.06 -23.81 8.66
CA TYR A 929 -1.19 -23.18 9.68
C TYR A 929 -1.27 -21.65 9.83
N MET A 930 -2.03 -20.94 8.97
CA MET A 930 -2.18 -19.47 8.94
C MET A 930 -2.60 -18.75 10.24
N ASN A 931 -2.92 -19.48 11.32
CA ASN A 931 -3.39 -18.90 12.59
C ASN A 931 -2.44 -19.12 13.78
N ALA A 932 -1.28 -19.73 13.55
CA ALA A 932 -0.21 -19.67 14.54
C ALA A 932 0.31 -18.22 14.61
N SER A 933 0.58 -17.75 15.83
CA SER A 933 1.21 -16.44 16.08
C SER A 933 2.70 -16.46 15.71
N ASP A 934 3.32 -17.62 15.90
CA ASP A 934 4.76 -17.84 15.82
C ASP A 934 5.06 -19.07 14.96
N PHE A 935 6.13 -19.03 14.18
CA PHE A 935 6.66 -20.16 13.40
C PHE A 935 8.16 -20.30 13.65
N LEU A 936 8.63 -21.53 13.78
CA LEU A 936 10.05 -21.85 13.80
C LEU A 936 10.43 -22.54 12.49
N PHE A 937 11.49 -22.10 11.81
CA PHE A 937 12.04 -22.75 10.63
C PHE A 937 13.38 -23.38 10.99
N LEU A 938 13.55 -24.67 10.71
CA LEU A 938 14.75 -25.44 11.08
C LEU A 938 15.43 -26.02 9.84
N GLY A 939 16.73 -25.78 9.74
CA GLY A 939 17.60 -26.38 8.72
C GLY A 939 18.98 -26.71 9.28
N ARG A 940 19.71 -27.60 8.59
CA ARG A 940 21.11 -27.94 8.89
C ARG A 940 22.02 -27.49 7.74
N ASN A 941 23.22 -27.02 8.09
CA ASN A 941 24.27 -26.68 7.13
C ASN A 941 23.72 -25.75 6.02
N ILE A 942 23.88 -26.09 4.75
CA ILE A 942 23.41 -25.28 3.61
C ILE A 942 21.87 -25.03 3.58
N ASN A 943 21.07 -25.83 4.30
CA ASN A 943 19.63 -25.61 4.43
C ASN A 943 19.27 -24.65 5.59
N TYR A 944 20.19 -24.26 6.47
CA TYR A 944 19.93 -23.26 7.52
C TYR A 944 19.63 -21.86 6.95
N PRO A 945 20.39 -21.32 5.98
CA PRO A 945 20.02 -20.06 5.32
C PRO A 945 18.66 -20.11 4.61
N ILE A 946 18.22 -21.28 4.16
CA ILE A 946 16.88 -21.47 3.57
C ILE A 946 15.79 -21.46 4.65
N ALA A 947 16.10 -21.88 5.89
CA ALA A 947 15.23 -21.68 7.04
C ALA A 947 15.09 -20.19 7.40
N LEU A 948 16.20 -19.43 7.37
CA LEU A 948 16.18 -17.96 7.52
C LEU A 948 15.34 -17.29 6.43
N GLU A 949 15.50 -17.70 5.16
CA GLU A 949 14.75 -17.12 4.04
C GLU A 949 13.25 -17.45 4.12
N GLY A 950 12.87 -18.71 4.42
CA GLY A 950 11.47 -19.09 4.63
C GLY A 950 10.81 -18.32 5.78
N ALA A 951 11.55 -18.13 6.88
CA ALA A 951 11.11 -17.30 7.99
C ALA A 951 10.99 -15.82 7.60
N LEU A 952 11.95 -15.27 6.84
CA LEU A 952 11.92 -13.89 6.37
C LEU A 952 10.73 -13.65 5.44
N LYS A 953 10.49 -14.51 4.44
CA LYS A 953 9.30 -14.40 3.57
C LYS A 953 8.00 -14.42 4.38
N LEU A 954 7.85 -15.38 5.30
CA LEU A 954 6.63 -15.45 6.11
C LEU A 954 6.44 -14.17 6.95
N LYS A 955 7.52 -13.65 7.55
CA LYS A 955 7.52 -12.42 8.35
C LYS A 955 7.18 -11.17 7.53
N GLU A 956 7.78 -11.01 6.35
CA GLU A 956 7.59 -9.85 5.45
C GLU A 956 6.13 -9.71 5.00
N ILE A 957 5.54 -10.76 4.42
CA ILE A 957 4.23 -10.66 3.76
C ILE A 957 3.03 -11.08 4.62
N SER A 958 3.20 -11.98 5.60
CA SER A 958 2.07 -12.40 6.46
C SER A 958 2.01 -11.67 7.81
N TYR A 959 3.12 -11.08 8.23
CA TYR A 959 3.34 -10.47 9.55
C TYR A 959 3.28 -11.44 10.75
N ILE A 960 3.25 -12.75 10.51
CA ILE A 960 3.47 -13.77 11.53
C ILE A 960 4.92 -13.68 12.04
N HIS A 961 5.12 -13.88 13.34
CA HIS A 961 6.47 -13.91 13.90
C HIS A 961 7.16 -15.21 13.50
N ALA A 962 8.06 -15.15 12.51
CA ALA A 962 8.76 -16.32 12.01
C ALA A 962 10.27 -16.20 12.23
N GLU A 963 10.90 -17.26 12.73
CA GLU A 963 12.32 -17.27 13.05
C GLU A 963 13.01 -18.52 12.48
N GLY A 964 14.18 -18.33 11.86
CA GLY A 964 14.98 -19.42 11.30
C GLY A 964 16.15 -19.75 12.21
N TYR A 965 16.33 -21.03 12.55
CA TYR A 965 17.40 -21.50 13.43
C TYR A 965 18.18 -22.67 12.82
N PRO A 966 19.48 -22.82 13.13
CA PRO A 966 20.19 -24.06 12.86
C PRO A 966 19.61 -25.15 13.74
N ALA A 967 19.16 -26.27 13.16
CA ALA A 967 18.44 -27.31 13.91
C ALA A 967 19.26 -27.93 15.06
N GLY A 968 20.60 -27.86 14.99
CA GLY A 968 21.48 -28.25 16.09
C GLY A 968 21.37 -27.36 17.33
N GLU A 969 21.24 -26.04 17.13
CA GLU A 969 21.18 -25.05 18.21
C GLU A 969 19.86 -25.05 18.96
N MET A 970 18.83 -25.72 18.43
CA MET A 970 17.51 -25.80 19.03
C MET A 970 17.59 -26.15 20.54
N LYS A 971 18.38 -27.16 20.92
CA LYS A 971 18.54 -27.61 22.32
C LYS A 971 19.13 -26.57 23.27
N HIS A 972 19.83 -25.56 22.75
CA HIS A 972 20.59 -24.58 23.54
C HIS A 972 19.76 -23.35 23.96
N GLY A 973 18.43 -23.44 23.87
CA GLY A 973 17.48 -22.41 24.32
C GLY A 973 16.17 -22.41 23.53
N PRO A 974 16.19 -22.26 22.18
CA PRO A 974 14.99 -22.09 21.35
C PRO A 974 13.94 -23.19 21.49
N ILE A 975 14.36 -24.42 21.86
CA ILE A 975 13.47 -25.56 22.09
C ILE A 975 12.42 -25.32 23.19
N ALA A 976 12.63 -24.33 24.08
CA ALA A 976 11.68 -23.93 25.11
C ALA A 976 10.44 -23.22 24.56
N LEU A 977 10.48 -22.73 23.31
CA LEU A 977 9.34 -22.10 22.64
C LEU A 977 8.35 -23.12 22.04
N ILE A 978 8.74 -24.40 21.94
CA ILE A 978 7.97 -25.42 21.23
C ILE A 978 6.86 -25.99 22.12
N ASP A 979 5.61 -25.76 21.71
CA ASP A 979 4.39 -26.31 22.31
C ASP A 979 3.47 -26.95 21.24
N GLU A 980 2.27 -27.43 21.62
CA GLU A 980 1.32 -27.98 20.65
C GLU A 980 0.67 -26.97 19.66
N LYS A 981 0.90 -25.66 19.85
CA LYS A 981 0.40 -24.59 18.97
C LYS A 981 1.43 -24.19 17.92
N MET A 982 2.72 -24.22 18.24
CA MET A 982 3.82 -23.76 17.38
C MET A 982 4.05 -24.69 16.17
N PRO A 983 3.91 -24.21 14.92
CA PRO A 983 4.36 -24.91 13.74
C PRO A 983 5.88 -24.78 13.59
N VAL A 984 6.52 -25.91 13.33
CA VAL A 984 7.96 -26.01 13.09
C VAL A 984 8.18 -26.56 11.68
N VAL A 985 8.69 -25.70 10.80
CA VAL A 985 8.98 -26.03 9.40
C VAL A 985 10.37 -26.61 9.30
N CYS A 986 10.48 -27.91 9.05
CA CYS A 986 11.76 -28.63 9.04
C CYS A 986 12.21 -28.91 7.61
N ILE A 987 13.33 -28.32 7.19
CA ILE A 987 13.92 -28.52 5.87
C ILE A 987 14.87 -29.72 5.97
N ALA A 988 14.40 -30.88 5.49
CA ALA A 988 15.07 -32.17 5.63
C ALA A 988 15.06 -32.97 4.31
N PRO A 989 15.74 -32.48 3.25
CA PRO A 989 16.02 -33.30 2.09
C PRO A 989 16.91 -34.50 2.46
N LYS A 990 16.96 -35.50 1.59
CA LYS A 990 17.75 -36.71 1.79
C LYS A 990 19.23 -36.46 1.47
N ASP A 991 19.90 -35.76 2.38
CA ASP A 991 21.34 -35.45 2.33
C ASP A 991 22.10 -36.10 3.51
N LYS A 992 23.42 -35.83 3.61
CA LYS A 992 24.29 -36.36 4.67
C LYS A 992 23.93 -35.91 6.11
N PHE A 993 23.00 -34.97 6.27
CA PHE A 993 22.47 -34.50 7.55
C PHE A 993 21.05 -35.00 7.84
N HIS A 994 20.47 -35.81 6.95
CA HIS A 994 19.12 -36.37 7.08
C HIS A 994 18.85 -37.00 8.45
N GLU A 995 19.71 -37.90 8.93
CA GLU A 995 19.58 -38.51 10.26
C GLU A 995 19.60 -37.49 11.41
N LYS A 996 20.38 -36.40 11.26
CA LYS A 996 20.45 -35.34 12.27
C LYS A 996 19.17 -34.50 12.26
N MET A 997 18.61 -34.21 11.07
CA MET A 997 17.30 -33.59 10.94
C MET A 997 16.18 -34.50 11.47
N PHE A 998 16.24 -35.81 11.24
CA PHE A 998 15.30 -36.79 11.80
C PHE A 998 15.30 -36.77 13.34
N SER A 999 16.49 -36.80 13.97
CA SER A 999 16.63 -36.63 15.43
C SER A 999 16.06 -35.29 15.92
N ASN A 1000 16.38 -34.18 15.23
CA ASN A 1000 15.83 -32.88 15.59
C ASN A 1000 14.30 -32.83 15.42
N ILE A 1001 13.72 -33.48 14.42
CA ILE A 1001 12.27 -33.60 14.25
C ILE A 1001 11.65 -34.42 15.39
N GLN A 1002 12.25 -35.53 15.81
CA GLN A 1002 11.78 -36.30 16.97
C GLN A 1002 11.77 -35.44 18.25
N GLU A 1003 12.77 -34.57 18.43
CA GLU A 1003 12.85 -33.66 19.58
C GLU A 1003 11.74 -32.59 19.57
N VAL A 1004 11.34 -32.09 18.40
CA VAL A 1004 10.15 -31.23 18.25
C VAL A 1004 8.88 -32.01 18.61
N LYS A 1005 8.71 -33.22 18.09
CA LYS A 1005 7.53 -34.07 18.34
C LYS A 1005 7.39 -34.47 19.81
N ALA A 1006 8.51 -34.74 20.50
CA ALA A 1006 8.54 -35.02 21.94
C ALA A 1006 7.98 -33.85 22.79
N ARG A 1007 8.00 -32.62 22.25
CA ARG A 1007 7.44 -31.40 22.85
C ARG A 1007 6.11 -30.98 22.23
N LYS A 1008 5.46 -31.91 21.50
CA LYS A 1008 4.15 -31.76 20.83
C LYS A 1008 4.10 -30.76 19.67
N GLY A 1009 5.24 -30.17 19.28
CA GLY A 1009 5.36 -29.22 18.18
C GLY A 1009 4.79 -29.75 16.86
N LYS A 1010 4.20 -28.85 16.06
CA LYS A 1010 3.53 -29.19 14.80
C LYS A 1010 4.51 -29.19 13.64
N VAL A 1011 4.98 -30.38 13.26
CA VAL A 1011 6.05 -30.51 12.26
C VAL A 1011 5.49 -30.44 10.84
N ILE A 1012 5.99 -29.47 10.06
CA ILE A 1012 5.78 -29.35 8.61
C ILE A 1012 7.12 -29.63 7.94
N SER A 1013 7.29 -30.80 7.32
CA SER A 1013 8.60 -31.16 6.74
C SER A 1013 8.66 -30.93 5.24
N VAL A 1014 9.75 -30.30 4.76
CA VAL A 1014 10.12 -30.28 3.34
C VAL A 1014 11.13 -31.39 3.12
N ILE A 1015 10.73 -32.45 2.39
CA ILE A 1015 11.46 -33.72 2.29
C ILE A 1015 11.62 -34.17 0.84
N THR A 1016 12.59 -35.05 0.58
CA THR A 1016 12.74 -35.68 -0.75
C THR A 1016 11.61 -36.68 -1.01
N GLU A 1017 11.13 -36.75 -2.25
CA GLU A 1017 10.14 -37.75 -2.69
C GLU A 1017 10.59 -39.19 -2.33
N GLY A 1018 9.67 -39.96 -1.75
CA GLY A 1018 9.93 -41.34 -1.30
C GLY A 1018 10.46 -41.48 0.14
N ASP A 1019 10.83 -40.39 0.84
CA ASP A 1019 11.18 -40.46 2.27
C ASP A 1019 9.95 -40.73 3.14
N LYS A 1020 9.76 -42.00 3.51
CA LYS A 1020 8.68 -42.47 4.38
C LYS A 1020 8.98 -42.27 5.87
N ASP A 1021 10.23 -42.01 6.26
CA ASP A 1021 10.62 -42.07 7.66
C ASP A 1021 10.42 -40.73 8.35
N ILE A 1022 10.83 -39.62 7.72
CA ILE A 1022 10.43 -38.28 8.19
C ILE A 1022 8.93 -38.06 7.96
N GLN A 1023 8.36 -38.57 6.87
CA GLN A 1023 6.93 -38.41 6.58
C GLN A 1023 6.02 -38.99 7.68
N LYS A 1024 6.37 -40.12 8.29
CA LYS A 1024 5.63 -40.71 9.43
C LYS A 1024 5.66 -39.84 10.70
N LEU A 1025 6.73 -39.06 10.91
CA LEU A 1025 6.89 -38.19 12.09
C LEU A 1025 6.18 -36.84 11.92
N SER A 1026 6.07 -36.37 10.68
CA SER A 1026 5.55 -35.04 10.34
C SER A 1026 4.03 -34.96 10.53
N ASP A 1027 3.51 -33.82 11.00
CA ASP A 1027 2.05 -33.54 10.96
C ASP A 1027 1.61 -33.18 9.53
N SER A 1028 2.52 -32.68 8.69
CA SER A 1028 2.31 -32.42 7.26
C SER A 1028 3.64 -32.46 6.50
N SER A 1029 3.66 -32.87 5.23
CA SER A 1029 4.90 -33.05 4.46
C SER A 1029 4.76 -32.49 3.04
N ILE A 1030 5.67 -31.62 2.63
CA ILE A 1030 5.80 -31.15 1.24
C ILE A 1030 6.99 -31.88 0.61
N THR A 1031 6.74 -32.62 -0.47
CA THR A 1031 7.79 -33.39 -1.15
C THR A 1031 8.46 -32.58 -2.26
N ILE A 1032 9.78 -32.69 -2.38
CA ILE A 1032 10.59 -32.14 -3.48
C ILE A 1032 11.30 -33.28 -4.25
N PRO A 1033 11.55 -33.14 -5.57
CA PRO A 1033 12.29 -34.14 -6.32
C PRO A 1033 13.73 -34.32 -5.81
N GLU A 1034 14.31 -35.51 -6.03
CA GLU A 1034 15.70 -35.81 -5.66
C GLU A 1034 16.71 -35.02 -6.50
N THR A 1035 17.81 -34.60 -5.88
CA THR A 1035 18.94 -33.89 -6.52
C THR A 1035 20.21 -34.02 -5.68
N VAL A 1036 21.36 -33.63 -6.23
CA VAL A 1036 22.62 -33.56 -5.46
C VAL A 1036 22.51 -32.58 -4.29
N SER A 1037 23.14 -32.91 -3.15
CA SER A 1037 22.92 -32.22 -1.86
C SER A 1037 23.16 -30.71 -1.93
N GLU A 1038 24.10 -30.29 -2.76
CA GLU A 1038 24.51 -28.89 -2.97
C GLU A 1038 23.45 -28.06 -3.69
N LEU A 1039 22.56 -28.69 -4.47
CA LEU A 1039 21.49 -28.03 -5.22
C LEU A 1039 20.12 -28.10 -4.52
N ASN A 1040 20.02 -28.80 -3.38
CA ASN A 1040 18.81 -28.81 -2.56
C ASN A 1040 18.26 -27.39 -2.25
N PRO A 1041 19.07 -26.35 -1.94
CA PRO A 1041 18.59 -24.99 -1.68
C PRO A 1041 17.67 -24.40 -2.75
N LEU A 1042 17.91 -24.71 -4.04
CA LEU A 1042 17.08 -24.24 -5.15
C LEU A 1042 15.70 -24.90 -5.20
N LEU A 1043 15.56 -26.08 -4.61
CA LEU A 1043 14.29 -26.82 -4.53
C LEU A 1043 13.58 -26.60 -3.19
N THR A 1044 14.32 -26.51 -2.07
CA THR A 1044 13.75 -26.39 -0.73
C THR A 1044 13.15 -25.02 -0.43
N VAL A 1045 13.57 -23.95 -1.13
CA VAL A 1045 13.00 -22.61 -0.95
C VAL A 1045 11.61 -22.42 -1.59
N ILE A 1046 11.33 -23.11 -2.70
CA ILE A 1046 10.08 -22.94 -3.48
C ILE A 1046 8.82 -23.29 -2.65
N PRO A 1047 8.78 -24.41 -1.89
CA PRO A 1047 7.70 -24.68 -0.94
C PRO A 1047 7.49 -23.59 0.10
N LEU A 1048 8.55 -22.93 0.56
CA LEU A 1048 8.50 -21.94 1.64
C LEU A 1048 7.95 -20.61 1.14
N GLN A 1049 8.37 -20.18 -0.05
CA GLN A 1049 7.79 -19.03 -0.75
C GLN A 1049 6.29 -19.22 -1.01
N LEU A 1050 5.88 -20.40 -1.52
CA LEU A 1050 4.47 -20.73 -1.71
C LEU A 1050 3.69 -20.78 -0.39
N LEU A 1051 4.26 -21.36 0.68
CA LEU A 1051 3.64 -21.40 2.00
C LEU A 1051 3.43 -19.99 2.56
N ALA A 1052 4.45 -19.12 2.48
CA ALA A 1052 4.37 -17.73 2.91
C ALA A 1052 3.31 -16.94 2.10
N TYR A 1053 3.35 -17.05 0.77
CA TYR A 1053 2.38 -16.42 -0.15
C TYR A 1053 0.94 -16.83 0.16
N HIS A 1054 0.68 -18.14 0.28
CA HIS A 1054 -0.66 -18.63 0.57
C HIS A 1054 -1.12 -18.25 1.99
N ILE A 1055 -0.23 -18.24 2.99
CA ILE A 1055 -0.60 -17.78 4.34
C ILE A 1055 -0.95 -16.29 4.32
N ALA A 1056 -0.13 -15.44 3.69
CA ALA A 1056 -0.36 -14.00 3.61
C ALA A 1056 -1.65 -13.64 2.88
N THR A 1057 -1.90 -14.26 1.73
CA THR A 1057 -3.14 -14.05 0.95
C THR A 1057 -4.38 -14.55 1.69
N LEU A 1058 -4.30 -15.69 2.40
CA LEU A 1058 -5.40 -16.17 3.26
C LEU A 1058 -5.66 -15.27 4.48
N LEU A 1059 -4.65 -14.55 4.95
CA LEU A 1059 -4.73 -13.52 6.00
C LEU A 1059 -5.15 -12.13 5.48
N GLY A 1060 -5.46 -12.00 4.19
CA GLY A 1060 -5.84 -10.74 3.56
C GLY A 1060 -4.73 -9.68 3.61
N LYS A 1061 -3.46 -10.08 3.48
CA LYS A 1061 -2.33 -9.14 3.45
C LYS A 1061 -2.01 -8.76 2.01
N ASP A 1062 -1.59 -7.51 1.81
CA ASP A 1062 -0.95 -7.11 0.57
C ASP A 1062 0.43 -7.79 0.49
N VAL A 1063 0.57 -8.65 -0.50
CA VAL A 1063 1.78 -9.43 -0.78
C VAL A 1063 2.70 -8.76 -1.80
N ASP A 1064 2.16 -7.86 -2.61
CA ASP A 1064 2.96 -7.08 -3.56
C ASP A 1064 3.55 -5.84 -2.85
N GLN A 1065 2.80 -5.23 -1.92
CA GLN A 1065 3.18 -4.05 -1.13
C GLN A 1065 2.95 -4.25 0.40
N PRO A 1066 3.71 -5.14 1.06
CA PRO A 1066 3.64 -5.37 2.50
C PRO A 1066 3.98 -4.10 3.30
N ARG A 1067 3.28 -3.92 4.43
CA ARG A 1067 3.33 -2.70 5.25
C ARG A 1067 4.75 -2.39 5.75
N ASN A 1068 5.07 -1.10 5.80
CA ASN A 1068 6.35 -0.56 6.27
C ASN A 1068 7.58 -0.98 5.43
N LEU A 1069 7.40 -1.64 4.28
CA LEU A 1069 8.49 -2.06 3.39
C LEU A 1069 8.36 -1.35 2.05
N ALA A 1070 9.51 -1.06 1.43
CA ALA A 1070 9.62 -0.60 0.04
C ALA A 1070 10.44 -1.62 -0.75
N LYS A 1071 10.27 -1.70 -2.08
CA LYS A 1071 11.03 -2.62 -2.94
C LYS A 1071 12.54 -2.38 -2.87
N THR A 1072 12.95 -1.15 -2.57
CA THR A 1072 14.35 -0.80 -2.31
C THR A 1072 14.42 0.29 -1.24
N VAL A 1073 15.41 0.16 -0.37
CA VAL A 1073 15.78 1.15 0.64
C VAL A 1073 16.95 1.98 0.09
N THR A 1074 16.64 3.17 -0.44
CA THR A 1074 17.60 4.08 -1.09
C THR A 1074 18.11 5.19 -0.16
N VAL A 1075 17.73 5.16 1.11
CA VAL A 1075 18.09 6.12 2.17
C VAL A 1075 18.34 5.36 3.48
N GLU A 1076 19.22 5.89 4.34
CA GLU A 1076 19.46 5.41 5.72
C GLU A 1076 18.43 5.97 6.73
#